data_AF-A0A0K0EB27-F1
#
_entry.id   AF-A0A0K0EB27-F1
#
_cell.length_a   1.000
_cell.length_b   1.000
_cell.length_c   1.000
_cell.angle_alpha   90.00
_cell.angle_beta   90.00
_cell.angle_gamma   90.00
#
_symmetry.space_group_name_H-M   'P 1'
#
loop_
_entity.id
_entity.type
_entity.pdbx_description
1 polymer ?
#
loop_
_entity_poly.entity_id
_entity_poly.type
_entity_poly.pdbx_seq_one_letter_code
_entity_poly.pdbx_strand_id
1 'polypeptide(L)'
;MEKELESLRAEHARLSAALKEATAEKIQAAQVGLKTVEEKEKVELKLTQLEEKHQLTVMELENTKQQLQNFKEERSRAALSGISEEETLLKETSSRESALKETIANLENEKKNLVIEIKNLTDENKRLNQLFSESIEKCDQLEAQKKKYHSELKEVKVREQQLSADVNELEEENISLQKQISSLKLSQVGFESAKMEVKRLAEEVEDYQIAIDEANNLHLLVQKQLEEALQQAQQEREQKLSYKNELEFLKMSEHKNHLDMLLEMHDQSGNNVSALNRFELSYTEPGGDDNLGRQLMGTGNDLFSEISNDANKKVQQLETKLEEQKKSINEMKKAYVRAILPVLKELNVSSASENIDLDYLQELCHNAVSRLNDVNTAKNAEKDLEKKLEQIKDNVREVILFGGKKYAECVFAKDLLISFGKQMNSLYKNLVGDQELESNKHVQEITNKLCNLGYSDYTENGKKQNKNKDSKDGEEEEEQGIQSEEQTQIVKPLKSKLYLQEVEKVLGGKEQLGTFINEKDCQEDFVFGTDESFSKVMEYTQDLVKIATRTALNSVNSKTKIEDTDVKEIISQNMKLKSQLATKREQIVTLRTVLKSNKTTAESAIASLKEKYDTEKAISHEIINRLRKELKILKEEAATFASHRAMFHSKNEELKEELKSAREMQRMAEEEKKTVSALLRMAITQKLEAKQRLENMEIDRERQSFKRERGNKSFKSPNTGAQENKEVKTVRYPTSNNSTPRSGK
;
A
#
# COMPACT_ATOMS: atom_id res chain seq x y z
N MET A 1 -147.54 -116.32 58.06
CA MET A 1 -147.21 -116.65 56.66
C MET A 1 -147.57 -115.51 55.71
N GLU A 2 -148.82 -115.29 55.29
CA GLU A 2 -149.13 -114.32 54.21
C GLU A 2 -148.64 -112.89 54.50
N LYS A 3 -148.85 -112.37 55.72
CA LYS A 3 -148.36 -111.04 56.12
C LYS A 3 -146.82 -110.88 56.08
N GLU A 4 -146.06 -111.98 56.17
CA GLU A 4 -144.59 -111.94 56.11
C GLU A 4 -144.09 -111.96 54.66
N LEU A 5 -144.76 -112.73 53.78
CA LEU A 5 -144.48 -112.75 52.35
C LEU A 5 -144.69 -111.38 51.69
N GLU A 6 -145.75 -110.68 52.08
CA GLU A 6 -146.04 -109.35 51.54
C GLU A 6 -145.06 -108.28 52.06
N SER A 7 -144.57 -108.43 53.29
CA SER A 7 -143.48 -107.60 53.84
C SER A 7 -142.18 -107.78 53.04
N LEU A 8 -141.78 -109.03 52.77
CA LEU A 8 -140.57 -109.34 52.00
C LEU A 8 -140.66 -108.85 50.54
N ARG A 9 -141.86 -108.88 49.93
CA ARG A 9 -142.08 -108.30 48.60
C ARG A 9 -141.94 -106.78 48.59
N ALA A 10 -142.51 -106.09 49.59
CA ALA A 10 -142.36 -104.65 49.74
C ALA A 10 -140.90 -104.24 49.98
N GLU A 11 -140.15 -105.01 50.78
CA GLU A 11 -138.73 -104.79 51.03
C GLU A 11 -137.87 -105.03 49.78
N HIS A 12 -138.10 -106.12 49.04
CA HIS A 12 -137.43 -106.37 47.76
C HIS A 12 -137.73 -105.27 46.73
N ALA A 13 -138.99 -104.79 46.65
CA ALA A 13 -139.36 -103.67 45.79
C ALA A 13 -138.62 -102.37 46.18
N ARG A 14 -138.54 -102.06 47.48
CA ARG A 14 -137.76 -100.93 48.01
C ARG A 14 -136.26 -101.05 47.67
N LEU A 15 -135.66 -102.21 47.91
CA LEU A 15 -134.24 -102.45 47.63
C LEU A 15 -133.94 -102.39 46.12
N SER A 16 -134.83 -102.91 45.27
CA SER A 16 -134.69 -102.81 43.81
C SER A 16 -134.85 -101.36 43.30
N ALA A 17 -135.71 -100.55 43.94
CA ALA A 17 -135.82 -99.12 43.67
C ALA A 17 -134.54 -98.37 44.10
N ALA A 18 -134.07 -98.56 45.33
CA ALA A 18 -132.85 -97.94 45.85
C ALA A 18 -131.59 -98.34 45.07
N LEU A 19 -131.52 -99.58 44.56
CA LEU A 19 -130.44 -100.02 43.68
C LEU A 19 -130.48 -99.29 42.32
N LYS A 20 -131.66 -99.06 41.75
CA LYS A 20 -131.83 -98.28 40.52
C LYS A 20 -131.48 -96.81 40.74
N GLU A 21 -131.89 -96.24 41.86
CA GLU A 21 -131.55 -94.87 42.28
C GLU A 21 -130.03 -94.71 42.42
N ALA A 22 -129.36 -95.55 43.21
CA ALA A 22 -127.90 -95.53 43.37
C ALA A 22 -127.13 -95.79 42.06
N THR A 23 -127.67 -96.58 41.12
CA THR A 23 -127.04 -96.75 39.79
C THR A 23 -127.27 -95.56 38.88
N ALA A 24 -128.43 -94.88 38.95
CA ALA A 24 -128.69 -93.63 38.24
C ALA A 24 -127.80 -92.50 38.78
N GLU A 25 -127.69 -92.33 40.11
CA GLU A 25 -126.77 -91.39 40.75
C GLU A 25 -125.31 -91.67 40.36
N LYS A 26 -124.88 -92.94 40.33
CA LYS A 26 -123.53 -93.31 39.90
C LYS A 26 -123.27 -92.97 38.42
N ILE A 27 -124.25 -93.14 37.54
CA ILE A 27 -124.15 -92.76 36.13
C ILE A 27 -124.12 -91.23 36.00
N GLN A 28 -124.96 -90.50 36.73
CA GLN A 28 -125.00 -89.04 36.73
C GLN A 28 -123.69 -88.45 37.27
N ALA A 29 -123.14 -89.01 38.35
CA ALA A 29 -121.83 -88.64 38.89
C ALA A 29 -120.70 -88.91 37.89
N ALA A 30 -120.75 -90.03 37.15
CA ALA A 30 -119.79 -90.32 36.09
C ALA A 30 -119.92 -89.37 34.88
N GLN A 31 -121.14 -88.97 34.50
CA GLN A 31 -121.38 -87.99 33.43
C GLN A 31 -120.93 -86.58 33.83
N VAL A 32 -121.21 -86.15 35.06
CA VAL A 32 -120.69 -84.90 35.62
C VAL A 32 -119.17 -84.94 35.72
N GLY A 33 -118.59 -86.07 36.15
CA GLY A 33 -117.14 -86.28 36.22
C GLY A 33 -116.45 -86.25 34.85
N LEU A 34 -117.06 -86.84 33.81
CA LEU A 34 -116.55 -86.75 32.44
C LEU A 34 -116.62 -85.30 31.94
N LYS A 35 -117.72 -84.59 32.21
CA LYS A 35 -117.88 -83.19 31.83
C LYS A 35 -116.86 -82.27 32.53
N THR A 36 -116.56 -82.51 33.81
CA THR A 36 -115.52 -81.73 34.51
C THR A 36 -114.11 -82.09 34.06
N VAL A 37 -113.84 -83.32 33.61
CA VAL A 37 -112.58 -83.68 32.93
C VAL A 37 -112.46 -82.98 31.58
N GLU A 38 -113.49 -83.01 30.74
CA GLU A 38 -113.51 -82.27 29.47
C GLU A 38 -113.34 -80.75 29.67
N GLU A 39 -113.97 -80.17 30.69
CA GLU A 39 -113.84 -78.75 31.02
C GLU A 39 -112.43 -78.43 31.56
N LYS A 40 -111.83 -79.34 32.35
CA LYS A 40 -110.43 -79.27 32.78
C LYS A 40 -109.46 -79.30 31.60
N GLU A 41 -109.59 -80.26 30.68
CA GLU A 41 -108.75 -80.36 29.48
C GLU A 41 -108.84 -79.10 28.61
N LYS A 42 -110.06 -78.55 28.43
CA LYS A 42 -110.30 -77.29 27.70
C LYS A 42 -109.75 -76.06 28.42
N VAL A 43 -109.54 -76.12 29.74
CA VAL A 43 -108.85 -75.08 30.52
C VAL A 43 -107.33 -75.25 30.45
N GLU A 44 -106.80 -76.48 30.53
CA GLU A 44 -105.37 -76.77 30.42
C GLU A 44 -104.81 -76.44 29.02
N LEU A 45 -105.59 -76.71 27.95
CA LEU A 45 -105.24 -76.29 26.59
C LEU A 45 -105.26 -74.75 26.44
N LYS A 46 -106.12 -74.05 27.17
CA LYS A 46 -106.14 -72.57 27.19
C LYS A 46 -105.02 -71.99 28.03
N LEU A 47 -104.63 -72.67 29.12
CA LEU A 47 -103.50 -72.29 29.96
C LEU A 47 -102.21 -72.36 29.16
N THR A 48 -101.92 -73.52 28.54
CA THR A 48 -100.73 -73.72 27.70
C THR A 48 -100.67 -72.73 26.53
N GLN A 49 -101.77 -72.51 25.80
CA GLN A 49 -101.82 -71.48 24.73
C GLN A 49 -101.63 -70.04 25.23
N LEU A 50 -101.94 -69.76 26.50
CA LEU A 50 -101.72 -68.45 27.13
C LEU A 50 -100.28 -68.32 27.65
N GLU A 51 -99.70 -69.41 28.15
CA GLU A 51 -98.30 -69.52 28.56
C GLU A 51 -97.36 -69.39 27.35
N GLU A 52 -97.63 -70.05 26.22
CA GLU A 52 -96.90 -69.89 24.95
C GLU A 52 -96.91 -68.43 24.48
N LYS A 53 -98.08 -67.77 24.49
CA LYS A 53 -98.22 -66.35 24.14
C LYS A 53 -97.54 -65.43 25.14
N HIS A 54 -97.53 -65.79 26.42
CA HIS A 54 -96.82 -65.04 27.45
C HIS A 54 -95.30 -65.15 27.24
N GLN A 55 -94.78 -66.35 26.97
CA GLN A 55 -93.37 -66.57 26.67
C GLN A 55 -92.94 -65.82 25.40
N LEU A 56 -93.74 -65.86 24.33
CA LEU A 56 -93.50 -65.07 23.11
C LEU A 56 -93.45 -63.56 23.40
N THR A 57 -94.46 -63.02 24.08
CA THR A 57 -94.49 -61.57 24.40
C THR A 57 -93.38 -61.15 25.38
N VAL A 58 -92.91 -62.03 26.26
CA VAL A 58 -91.73 -61.81 27.10
C VAL A 58 -90.45 -61.81 26.26
N MET A 59 -90.30 -62.71 25.29
CA MET A 59 -89.15 -62.73 24.36
C MET A 59 -89.12 -61.49 23.44
N GLU A 60 -90.27 -61.05 22.93
CA GLU A 60 -90.40 -59.82 22.15
C GLU A 60 -90.08 -58.57 22.99
N LEU A 61 -90.55 -58.54 24.24
CA LEU A 61 -90.23 -57.47 25.19
C LEU A 61 -88.74 -57.42 25.53
N GLU A 62 -88.07 -58.57 25.70
CA GLU A 62 -86.64 -58.60 26.00
C GLU A 62 -85.79 -58.24 24.78
N ASN A 63 -86.16 -58.72 23.58
CA ASN A 63 -85.53 -58.32 22.31
C ASN A 63 -85.66 -56.80 22.08
N THR A 64 -86.83 -56.21 22.31
CA THR A 64 -87.03 -54.75 22.14
C THR A 64 -86.31 -53.92 23.21
N LYS A 65 -86.19 -54.40 24.46
CA LYS A 65 -85.29 -53.79 25.45
C LYS A 65 -83.83 -53.84 24.99
N GLN A 66 -83.37 -55.00 24.50
CA GLN A 66 -81.99 -55.19 24.05
C GLN A 66 -81.66 -54.29 22.86
N GLN A 67 -82.57 -54.16 21.89
CA GLN A 67 -82.43 -53.21 20.78
C GLN A 67 -82.38 -51.75 21.27
N LEU A 68 -83.24 -51.36 22.22
CA LEU A 68 -83.23 -50.03 22.81
C LEU A 68 -81.94 -49.74 23.62
N GLN A 69 -81.37 -50.74 24.29
CA GLN A 69 -80.08 -50.64 24.94
C GLN A 69 -78.96 -50.47 23.92
N ASN A 70 -78.89 -51.35 22.92
CA ASN A 70 -77.90 -51.29 21.83
C ASN A 70 -77.91 -49.91 21.14
N PHE A 71 -79.09 -49.37 20.83
CA PHE A 71 -79.24 -48.04 20.21
C PHE A 71 -78.78 -46.89 21.13
N LYS A 72 -79.02 -46.98 22.45
CA LYS A 72 -78.50 -46.00 23.43
C LYS A 72 -76.97 -46.06 23.52
N GLU A 73 -76.41 -47.27 23.56
CA GLU A 73 -74.96 -47.48 23.61
C GLU A 73 -74.27 -47.04 22.32
N GLU A 74 -74.89 -47.30 21.16
CA GLU A 74 -74.41 -46.87 19.84
C GLU A 74 -74.46 -45.35 19.70
N ARG A 75 -75.57 -44.71 20.08
CA ARG A 75 -75.65 -43.23 20.13
C ARG A 75 -74.63 -42.62 21.11
N SER A 76 -74.39 -43.27 22.25
CA SER A 76 -73.39 -42.83 23.22
C SER A 76 -71.97 -42.96 22.65
N ARG A 77 -71.66 -44.10 22.01
CA ARG A 77 -70.39 -44.33 21.29
C ARG A 77 -70.18 -43.33 20.16
N ALA A 78 -71.19 -43.03 19.37
CA ALA A 78 -71.12 -42.04 18.29
C ALA A 78 -70.86 -40.61 18.82
N ALA A 79 -71.53 -40.22 19.91
CA ALA A 79 -71.29 -38.93 20.56
C ALA A 79 -69.88 -38.83 21.16
N LEU A 80 -69.39 -39.89 21.80
CA LEU A 80 -68.03 -39.95 22.33
C LEU A 80 -66.96 -39.98 21.23
N SER A 81 -67.23 -40.63 20.09
CA SER A 81 -66.36 -40.59 18.91
C SER A 81 -66.24 -39.16 18.38
N GLY A 82 -67.37 -38.48 18.13
CA GLY A 82 -67.38 -37.09 17.66
C GLY A 82 -66.64 -36.12 18.59
N ILE A 83 -66.82 -36.26 19.91
CA ILE A 83 -66.08 -35.46 20.91
C ILE A 83 -64.57 -35.81 20.88
N SER A 84 -64.21 -37.09 20.75
CA SER A 84 -62.81 -37.52 20.66
C SER A 84 -62.13 -37.06 19.36
N GLU A 85 -62.86 -37.00 18.26
CA GLU A 85 -62.42 -36.50 16.97
C GLU A 85 -62.23 -34.97 17.03
N GLU A 86 -63.20 -34.23 17.60
CA GLU A 86 -63.10 -32.78 17.83
C GLU A 86 -61.93 -32.43 18.76
N GLU A 87 -61.78 -33.14 19.90
CA GLU A 87 -60.62 -33.00 20.79
C GLU A 87 -59.29 -33.25 20.07
N THR A 88 -59.25 -34.20 19.12
CA THR A 88 -58.04 -34.51 18.35
C THR A 88 -57.71 -33.39 17.37
N LEU A 89 -58.70 -32.89 16.63
CA LEU A 89 -58.55 -31.75 15.70
C LEU A 89 -58.17 -30.45 16.42
N LEU A 90 -58.67 -30.24 17.65
CA LEU A 90 -58.29 -29.11 18.51
C LEU A 90 -56.85 -29.24 19.01
N LYS A 91 -56.41 -30.44 19.41
CA LYS A 91 -55.01 -30.71 19.82
C LYS A 91 -54.05 -30.55 18.64
N GLU A 92 -54.40 -31.04 17.46
CA GLU A 92 -53.64 -30.85 16.22
C GLU A 92 -53.55 -29.36 15.85
N THR A 93 -54.67 -28.64 15.88
CA THR A 93 -54.70 -27.20 15.59
C THR A 93 -53.88 -26.39 16.59
N SER A 94 -53.96 -26.71 17.88
CA SER A 94 -53.15 -26.08 18.92
C SER A 94 -51.65 -26.35 18.75
N SER A 95 -51.28 -27.59 18.42
CA SER A 95 -49.89 -27.99 18.12
C SER A 95 -49.35 -27.26 16.88
N ARG A 96 -50.13 -27.22 15.79
CA ARG A 96 -49.81 -26.50 14.55
C ARG A 96 -49.69 -25.00 14.78
N GLU A 97 -50.56 -24.40 15.59
CA GLU A 97 -50.42 -23.00 16.01
C GLU A 97 -49.15 -22.76 16.84
N SER A 98 -48.78 -23.69 17.73
CA SER A 98 -47.54 -23.57 18.52
C SER A 98 -46.30 -23.60 17.62
N ALA A 99 -46.23 -24.52 16.66
CA ALA A 99 -45.15 -24.61 15.70
C ALA A 99 -45.06 -23.37 14.79
N LEU A 100 -46.21 -22.80 14.38
CA LEU A 100 -46.25 -21.55 13.62
C LEU A 100 -45.79 -20.34 14.46
N LYS A 101 -46.12 -20.29 15.76
CA LYS A 101 -45.64 -19.24 16.67
C LYS A 101 -44.14 -19.35 16.93
N GLU A 102 -43.61 -20.57 17.05
CA GLU A 102 -42.17 -20.84 17.21
C GLU A 102 -41.37 -20.47 15.95
N THR A 103 -41.82 -20.88 14.76
CA THR A 103 -41.17 -20.52 13.49
C THR A 103 -41.20 -19.01 13.23
N ILE A 104 -42.29 -18.32 13.57
CA ILE A 104 -42.35 -16.84 13.53
C ILE A 104 -41.33 -16.23 14.51
N ALA A 105 -41.22 -16.73 15.74
CA ALA A 105 -40.26 -16.22 16.72
C ALA A 105 -38.80 -16.43 16.26
N ASN A 106 -38.49 -17.55 15.63
CA ASN A 106 -37.16 -17.83 15.07
C ASN A 106 -36.84 -16.89 13.90
N LEU A 107 -37.74 -16.76 12.92
CA LEU A 107 -37.59 -15.83 11.79
C LEU A 107 -37.49 -14.36 12.23
N GLU A 108 -38.21 -13.97 13.28
CA GLU A 108 -38.05 -12.64 13.88
C GLU A 108 -36.66 -12.43 14.50
N ASN A 109 -36.09 -13.46 15.13
CA ASN A 109 -34.78 -13.37 15.77
C ASN A 109 -33.64 -13.40 14.73
N GLU A 110 -33.76 -14.22 13.69
CA GLU A 110 -32.89 -14.18 12.51
C GLU A 110 -32.93 -12.79 11.85
N LYS A 111 -34.13 -12.22 11.63
CA LYS A 111 -34.29 -10.85 11.13
C LYS A 111 -33.63 -9.81 12.03
N LYS A 112 -33.75 -9.91 13.36
CA LYS A 112 -33.06 -9.02 14.31
C LYS A 112 -31.54 -9.15 14.19
N ASN A 113 -31.01 -10.37 14.09
CA ASN A 113 -29.58 -10.64 13.93
C ASN A 113 -29.04 -10.10 12.61
N LEU A 114 -29.69 -10.37 11.49
CA LEU A 114 -29.31 -9.87 10.16
C LEU A 114 -29.35 -8.34 10.09
N VAL A 115 -30.31 -7.67 10.76
CA VAL A 115 -30.33 -6.20 10.84
C VAL A 115 -29.15 -5.65 11.65
N ILE A 116 -28.71 -6.34 12.71
CA ILE A 116 -27.51 -5.98 13.46
C ILE A 116 -26.25 -6.20 12.61
N GLU A 117 -26.16 -7.31 11.89
CA GLU A 117 -25.05 -7.63 10.98
C GLU A 117 -24.93 -6.61 9.84
N ILE A 118 -26.04 -6.31 9.15
CA ILE A 118 -26.10 -5.28 8.10
C ILE A 118 -25.65 -3.93 8.65
N LYS A 119 -26.05 -3.56 9.88
CA LYS A 119 -25.58 -2.33 10.52
C LYS A 119 -24.06 -2.37 10.75
N ASN A 120 -23.53 -3.44 11.31
CA ASN A 120 -22.10 -3.60 11.58
C ASN A 120 -21.27 -3.52 10.28
N LEU A 121 -21.70 -4.22 9.23
CA LEU A 121 -21.09 -4.15 7.89
C LEU A 121 -21.22 -2.76 7.26
N THR A 122 -22.31 -2.05 7.49
CA THR A 122 -22.52 -0.67 7.02
C THR A 122 -21.58 0.31 7.73
N ASP A 123 -21.41 0.18 9.04
CA ASP A 123 -20.53 1.06 9.82
C ASP A 123 -19.04 0.74 9.57
N GLU A 124 -18.68 -0.53 9.34
CA GLU A 124 -17.35 -0.92 8.85
C GLU A 124 -17.07 -0.39 7.44
N ASN A 125 -18.04 -0.45 6.52
CA ASN A 125 -17.89 0.16 5.19
C ASN A 125 -17.68 1.68 5.28
N LYS A 126 -18.34 2.40 6.19
CA LYS A 126 -18.05 3.84 6.43
C LYS A 126 -16.61 4.04 6.90
N ARG A 127 -16.14 3.22 7.85
CA ARG A 127 -14.77 3.26 8.39
C ARG A 127 -13.71 3.02 7.31
N LEU A 128 -13.95 2.04 6.43
CA LEU A 128 -13.06 1.72 5.31
C LEU A 128 -13.06 2.84 4.25
N ASN A 129 -14.23 3.43 3.93
CA ASN A 129 -14.31 4.58 3.02
C ASN A 129 -13.63 5.84 3.58
N GLN A 130 -13.69 6.07 4.89
CA GLN A 130 -12.91 7.13 5.54
C GLN A 130 -11.40 6.88 5.40
N LEU A 131 -10.92 5.69 5.74
CA LEU A 131 -9.49 5.35 5.61
C LEU A 131 -8.99 5.42 4.15
N PHE A 132 -9.83 5.06 3.18
CA PHE A 132 -9.55 5.22 1.76
C PHE A 132 -9.42 6.70 1.37
N SER A 133 -10.34 7.55 1.85
CA SER A 133 -10.31 9.00 1.63
C SER A 133 -9.05 9.63 2.23
N GLU A 134 -8.72 9.30 3.50
CA GLU A 134 -7.49 9.74 4.15
C GLU A 134 -6.22 9.26 3.41
N SER A 135 -6.28 8.08 2.78
CA SER A 135 -5.16 7.56 1.98
C SER A 135 -5.00 8.29 0.64
N ILE A 136 -6.10 8.77 0.05
CA ILE A 136 -6.06 9.63 -1.15
C ILE A 136 -5.46 10.99 -0.77
N GLU A 137 -5.93 11.62 0.32
CA GLU A 137 -5.37 12.91 0.78
C GLU A 137 -3.87 12.82 1.07
N LYS A 138 -3.41 11.72 1.70
CA LYS A 138 -1.97 11.46 1.94
C LYS A 138 -1.21 11.28 0.61
N CYS A 139 -1.82 10.67 -0.40
CA CYS A 139 -1.24 10.54 -1.75
C CYS A 139 -1.10 11.91 -2.44
N ASP A 140 -2.15 12.74 -2.41
CA ASP A 140 -2.15 14.08 -3.01
C ASP A 140 -1.15 15.03 -2.31
N GLN A 141 -1.01 14.92 -0.98
CA GLN A 141 0.01 15.65 -0.23
C GLN A 141 1.44 15.22 -0.63
N LEU A 142 1.69 13.92 -0.81
CA LEU A 142 2.99 13.41 -1.30
C LEU A 142 3.26 13.80 -2.76
N GLU A 143 2.25 13.81 -3.62
CA GLU A 143 2.30 14.34 -4.98
C GLU A 143 2.66 15.83 -5.00
N ALA A 144 2.05 16.64 -4.12
CA ALA A 144 2.33 18.07 -3.98
C ALA A 144 3.77 18.32 -3.49
N GLN A 145 4.23 17.58 -2.47
CA GLN A 145 5.62 17.63 -1.99
C GLN A 145 6.62 17.23 -3.09
N LYS A 146 6.33 16.15 -3.83
CA LYS A 146 7.13 15.70 -4.98
C LYS A 146 7.21 16.76 -6.08
N LYS A 147 6.10 17.47 -6.37
CA LYS A 147 6.07 18.60 -7.33
C LYS A 147 6.88 19.80 -6.83
N LYS A 148 6.85 20.10 -5.52
CA LYS A 148 7.66 21.13 -4.85
C LYS A 148 9.17 20.80 -4.95
N TYR A 149 9.61 19.66 -4.44
CA TYR A 149 11.01 19.24 -4.49
C TYR A 149 11.54 19.10 -5.92
N HIS A 150 10.71 18.68 -6.89
CA HIS A 150 11.11 18.64 -8.30
C HIS A 150 11.25 20.03 -8.96
N SER A 151 10.66 21.06 -8.36
CA SER A 151 10.83 22.46 -8.78
C SER A 151 12.06 23.08 -8.13
N GLU A 152 12.25 22.86 -6.82
CA GLU A 152 13.47 23.25 -6.08
C GLU A 152 14.73 22.63 -6.71
N LEU A 153 14.69 21.34 -7.08
CA LEU A 153 15.80 20.66 -7.76
C LEU A 153 16.12 21.25 -9.15
N LYS A 154 15.13 21.84 -9.85
CA LYS A 154 15.39 22.57 -11.11
C LYS A 154 16.05 23.91 -10.83
N GLU A 155 15.56 24.65 -9.83
CA GLU A 155 16.14 25.93 -9.43
C GLU A 155 17.59 25.78 -8.96
N VAL A 156 17.87 24.78 -8.13
CA VAL A 156 19.23 24.44 -7.69
C VAL A 156 20.12 24.10 -8.89
N LYS A 157 19.65 23.30 -9.86
CA LYS A 157 20.43 22.98 -11.08
C LYS A 157 20.68 24.18 -11.99
N VAL A 158 19.74 25.12 -12.09
CA VAL A 158 19.96 26.38 -12.83
C VAL A 158 20.97 27.27 -12.10
N ARG A 159 20.89 27.35 -10.77
CA ARG A 159 21.85 28.08 -9.92
C ARG A 159 23.26 27.46 -10.01
N GLU A 160 23.37 26.14 -9.97
CA GLU A 160 24.61 25.37 -10.16
C GLU A 160 25.22 25.62 -11.54
N GLN A 161 24.39 25.61 -12.60
CA GLN A 161 24.84 25.92 -13.97
C GLN A 161 25.29 27.37 -14.14
N GLN A 162 24.61 28.33 -13.49
CA GLN A 162 25.04 29.73 -13.49
C GLN A 162 26.38 29.88 -12.77
N LEU A 163 26.51 29.40 -11.53
CA LEU A 163 27.75 29.48 -10.76
C LEU A 163 28.92 28.78 -11.47
N SER A 164 28.67 27.68 -12.19
CA SER A 164 29.70 27.04 -13.02
C SER A 164 30.09 27.87 -14.24
N ALA A 165 29.17 28.67 -14.81
CA ALA A 165 29.51 29.61 -15.88
C ALA A 165 30.29 30.82 -15.34
N ASP A 166 29.86 31.37 -14.21
CA ASP A 166 30.54 32.48 -13.51
C ASP A 166 31.99 32.10 -13.14
N VAL A 167 32.20 30.85 -12.67
CA VAL A 167 33.55 30.31 -12.39
C VAL A 167 34.39 30.18 -13.66
N ASN A 168 33.82 29.65 -14.76
CA ASN A 168 34.55 29.54 -16.02
C ASN A 168 34.94 30.91 -16.59
N GLU A 169 34.08 31.93 -16.48
CA GLU A 169 34.38 33.31 -16.89
C GLU A 169 35.55 33.88 -16.08
N LEU A 170 35.55 33.69 -14.75
CA LEU A 170 36.66 34.08 -13.88
C LEU A 170 37.96 33.30 -14.17
N GLU A 171 37.89 32.03 -14.59
CA GLU A 171 39.05 31.27 -15.05
C GLU A 171 39.60 31.82 -16.39
N GLU A 172 38.72 32.16 -17.35
CA GLU A 172 39.13 32.79 -18.62
C GLU A 172 39.74 34.19 -18.41
N GLU A 173 39.17 35.02 -17.53
CA GLU A 173 39.76 36.30 -17.12
C GLU A 173 41.14 36.11 -16.47
N ASN A 174 41.28 35.16 -15.55
CA ASN A 174 42.54 34.87 -14.87
C ASN A 174 43.61 34.39 -15.88
N ILE A 175 43.25 33.50 -16.81
CA ILE A 175 44.13 33.08 -17.92
C ILE A 175 44.50 34.27 -18.82
N SER A 176 43.57 35.19 -19.10
CA SER A 176 43.83 36.42 -19.87
C SER A 176 44.82 37.33 -19.14
N LEU A 177 44.62 37.57 -17.86
CA LEU A 177 45.53 38.37 -17.01
C LEU A 177 46.92 37.73 -16.91
N GLN A 178 47.01 36.40 -16.76
CA GLN A 178 48.30 35.69 -16.77
C GLN A 178 49.04 35.83 -18.11
N LYS A 179 48.33 35.77 -19.24
CA LYS A 179 48.89 36.03 -20.59
C LYS A 179 49.37 37.48 -20.72
N GLN A 180 48.58 38.46 -20.27
CA GLN A 180 48.96 39.88 -20.26
C GLN A 180 50.18 40.14 -19.39
N ILE A 181 50.23 39.62 -18.16
CA ILE A 181 51.38 39.70 -17.25
C ILE A 181 52.63 39.07 -17.89
N SER A 182 52.50 37.94 -18.58
CA SER A 182 53.61 37.28 -19.26
C SER A 182 54.13 38.11 -20.45
N SER A 183 53.23 38.70 -21.24
CA SER A 183 53.58 39.62 -22.32
C SER A 183 54.26 40.90 -21.81
N LEU A 184 53.75 41.48 -20.72
CA LEU A 184 54.35 42.66 -20.09
C LEU A 184 55.74 42.36 -19.52
N LYS A 185 55.94 41.19 -18.88
CA LYS A 185 57.26 40.73 -18.42
C LYS A 185 58.26 40.58 -19.59
N LEU A 186 57.84 39.98 -20.71
CA LEU A 186 58.67 39.87 -21.91
C LEU A 186 59.03 41.25 -22.48
N SER A 187 58.06 42.16 -22.57
CA SER A 187 58.28 43.54 -23.00
C SER A 187 59.20 44.31 -22.05
N GLN A 188 59.11 44.07 -20.74
CA GLN A 188 59.98 44.68 -19.73
C GLN A 188 61.43 44.19 -19.86
N VAL A 189 61.66 42.89 -20.13
CA VAL A 189 63.00 42.36 -20.43
C VAL A 189 63.56 43.00 -21.70
N GLY A 190 62.75 43.14 -22.75
CA GLY A 190 63.15 43.86 -23.97
C GLY A 190 63.49 45.34 -23.72
N PHE A 191 62.71 46.03 -22.89
CA PHE A 191 62.97 47.42 -22.50
C PHE A 191 64.27 47.57 -21.69
N GLU A 192 64.50 46.73 -20.68
CA GLU A 192 65.74 46.77 -19.90
C GLU A 192 66.96 46.41 -20.76
N SER A 193 66.84 45.47 -21.71
CA SER A 193 67.89 45.17 -22.68
C SER A 193 68.21 46.37 -23.58
N ALA A 194 67.20 47.05 -24.13
CA ALA A 194 67.39 48.24 -24.96
C ALA A 194 67.97 49.42 -24.16
N LYS A 195 67.54 49.58 -22.91
CA LYS A 195 68.05 50.58 -21.95
C LYS A 195 69.51 50.33 -21.57
N MET A 196 69.94 49.08 -21.46
CA MET A 196 71.36 48.74 -21.28
C MET A 196 72.20 49.01 -22.54
N GLU A 197 71.68 48.73 -23.75
CA GLU A 197 72.39 49.08 -25.00
C GLU A 197 72.46 50.60 -25.21
N VAL A 198 71.41 51.36 -24.85
CA VAL A 198 71.44 52.84 -24.86
C VAL A 198 72.46 53.40 -23.87
N LYS A 199 72.65 52.77 -22.70
CA LYS A 199 73.75 53.12 -21.79
C LYS A 199 75.12 52.85 -22.40
N ARG A 200 75.33 51.64 -22.94
CA ARG A 200 76.58 51.24 -23.58
C ARG A 200 76.95 52.17 -24.74
N LEU A 201 75.97 52.62 -25.53
CA LEU A 201 76.14 53.59 -26.60
C LEU A 201 76.39 55.02 -26.07
N ALA A 202 75.85 55.39 -24.92
CA ALA A 202 76.16 56.68 -24.27
C ALA A 202 77.58 56.70 -23.70
N GLU A 203 78.00 55.60 -23.07
CA GLU A 203 79.38 55.35 -22.61
C GLU A 203 80.36 55.42 -23.79
N GLU A 204 80.07 54.75 -24.91
CA GLU A 204 80.89 54.81 -26.14
C GLU A 204 80.97 56.23 -26.74
N VAL A 205 79.89 57.03 -26.64
CA VAL A 205 79.88 58.44 -27.07
C VAL A 205 80.67 59.35 -26.12
N GLU A 206 80.67 59.05 -24.81
CA GLU A 206 81.48 59.77 -23.82
C GLU A 206 82.98 59.48 -24.04
N ASP A 207 83.36 58.23 -24.32
CA ASP A 207 84.73 57.86 -24.74
C ASP A 207 85.17 58.60 -26.01
N TYR A 208 84.33 58.65 -27.06
CA TYR A 208 84.64 59.42 -28.27
C TYR A 208 84.75 60.93 -28.00
N GLN A 209 83.94 61.49 -27.09
CA GLN A 209 84.01 62.91 -26.72
C GLN A 209 85.32 63.22 -25.97
N ILE A 210 85.73 62.36 -25.03
CA ILE A 210 87.02 62.47 -24.33
C ILE A 210 88.17 62.42 -25.35
N ALA A 211 88.15 61.46 -26.28
CA ALA A 211 89.18 61.34 -27.32
C ALA A 211 89.23 62.57 -28.27
N ILE A 212 88.07 63.18 -28.57
CA ILE A 212 87.98 64.43 -29.35
C ILE A 212 88.58 65.60 -28.55
N ASP A 213 88.30 65.70 -27.26
CA ASP A 213 88.81 66.78 -26.42
C ASP A 213 90.30 66.62 -26.11
N GLU A 214 90.81 65.39 -25.96
CA GLU A 214 92.26 65.11 -25.94
C GLU A 214 92.92 65.51 -27.26
N ALA A 215 92.34 65.16 -28.41
CA ALA A 215 92.85 65.55 -29.72
C ALA A 215 92.84 67.08 -29.93
N ASN A 216 91.79 67.77 -29.44
CA ASN A 216 91.71 69.23 -29.44
C ASN A 216 92.78 69.87 -28.54
N ASN A 217 93.01 69.34 -27.35
CA ASN A 217 94.06 69.79 -26.43
C ASN A 217 95.46 69.56 -27.01
N LEU A 218 95.71 68.42 -27.65
CA LEU A 218 96.96 68.13 -28.35
C LEU A 218 97.15 69.05 -29.56
N HIS A 219 96.11 69.33 -30.34
CA HIS A 219 96.16 70.28 -31.45
C HIS A 219 96.47 71.70 -30.96
N LEU A 220 95.83 72.16 -29.87
CA LEU A 220 96.11 73.45 -29.26
C LEU A 220 97.53 73.53 -28.67
N LEU A 221 98.03 72.44 -28.06
CA LEU A 221 99.41 72.36 -27.59
C LEU A 221 100.42 72.41 -28.74
N VAL A 222 100.17 71.70 -29.84
CA VAL A 222 101.03 71.72 -31.04
C VAL A 222 100.97 73.09 -31.73
N GLN A 223 99.81 73.73 -31.79
CA GLN A 223 99.69 75.11 -32.27
C GLN A 223 100.49 76.07 -31.38
N LYS A 224 100.36 75.96 -30.05
CA LYS A 224 101.12 76.77 -29.09
C LYS A 224 102.62 76.50 -29.17
N GLN A 225 103.05 75.26 -29.38
CA GLN A 225 104.46 74.91 -29.62
C GLN A 225 104.96 75.43 -30.97
N LEU A 226 104.12 75.49 -32.00
CA LEU A 226 104.45 76.13 -33.28
C LEU A 226 104.60 77.65 -33.11
N GLU A 227 103.70 78.29 -32.38
CA GLU A 227 103.76 79.72 -32.03
C GLU A 227 104.98 80.03 -31.15
N GLU A 228 105.29 79.20 -30.16
CA GLU A 228 106.49 79.29 -29.33
C GLU A 228 107.77 79.03 -30.13
N ALA A 229 107.78 78.08 -31.07
CA ALA A 229 108.91 77.82 -31.96
C ALA A 229 109.12 78.96 -32.98
N LEU A 230 108.04 79.59 -33.46
CA LEU A 230 108.09 80.79 -34.30
C LEU A 230 108.59 82.00 -33.49
N GLN A 231 108.12 82.17 -32.25
CA GLN A 231 108.63 83.18 -31.33
C GLN A 231 110.09 82.92 -30.93
N GLN A 232 110.50 81.67 -30.73
CA GLN A 232 111.90 81.28 -30.49
C GLN A 232 112.76 81.47 -31.73
N ALA A 233 112.27 81.21 -32.94
CA ALA A 233 112.99 81.51 -34.17
C ALA A 233 113.10 83.03 -34.42
N GLN A 234 112.08 83.81 -34.04
CA GLN A 234 112.15 85.27 -34.05
C GLN A 234 113.09 85.79 -32.95
N GLN A 235 113.02 85.28 -31.72
CA GLN A 235 113.94 85.61 -30.64
C GLN A 235 115.36 85.16 -30.95
N GLU A 236 115.58 84.03 -31.61
CA GLU A 236 116.90 83.63 -32.14
C GLU A 236 117.37 84.58 -33.22
N ARG A 237 116.49 85.11 -34.07
CA ARG A 237 116.84 86.11 -35.09
C ARG A 237 117.17 87.46 -34.45
N GLU A 238 116.41 87.87 -33.43
CA GLU A 238 116.62 89.06 -32.62
C GLU A 238 117.82 88.90 -31.68
N GLN A 239 118.16 87.70 -31.22
CA GLN A 239 119.36 87.35 -30.48
C GLN A 239 120.58 87.13 -31.39
N LYS A 240 120.42 86.70 -32.63
CA LYS A 240 121.50 86.74 -33.64
C LYS A 240 121.72 88.15 -34.18
N LEU A 241 120.77 89.06 -33.96
CA LEU A 241 120.98 90.51 -34.00
C LEU A 241 121.60 91.01 -32.67
N SER A 242 121.12 90.52 -31.51
CA SER A 242 121.61 90.93 -30.19
C SER A 242 123.03 90.45 -30.00
N TYR A 243 123.37 89.17 -29.97
CA TYR A 243 124.74 88.61 -30.07
C TYR A 243 125.49 88.90 -31.40
N LYS A 244 125.03 89.89 -32.17
CA LYS A 244 125.86 90.64 -33.13
C LYS A 244 126.16 92.07 -32.66
N ASN A 245 125.22 92.73 -31.97
CA ASN A 245 125.36 94.04 -31.30
C ASN A 245 126.00 93.96 -29.89
N GLU A 246 125.58 93.01 -29.05
CA GLU A 246 126.40 92.15 -28.19
C GLU A 246 127.28 91.22 -29.04
N LEU A 247 128.36 90.65 -28.47
CA LEU A 247 129.53 90.14 -29.21
C LEU A 247 130.27 91.23 -30.03
N GLU A 248 129.61 92.26 -30.54
CA GLU A 248 130.20 93.61 -30.66
C GLU A 248 130.33 94.27 -29.26
N PHE A 249 129.26 94.26 -28.45
CA PHE A 249 129.30 94.55 -27.00
C PHE A 249 129.78 93.31 -26.25
N LEU A 250 128.97 92.24 -26.02
CA LEU A 250 129.29 90.96 -25.34
C LEU A 250 130.46 90.13 -25.97
N LYS A 251 131.60 90.77 -26.20
CA LYS A 251 132.89 90.35 -25.66
C LYS A 251 132.95 90.83 -24.17
N MET A 252 131.83 90.60 -23.40
CA MET A 252 131.43 91.07 -22.02
C MET A 252 130.29 90.26 -21.01
N SER A 253 129.71 88.87 -20.90
CA SER A 253 128.58 88.07 -19.93
C SER A 253 128.12 86.37 -19.72
N GLU A 254 127.07 85.69 -18.91
CA GLU A 254 126.66 84.10 -18.47
C GLU A 254 125.23 83.39 -17.71
N HIS A 255 124.72 81.99 -17.59
CA HIS A 255 123.59 81.16 -16.63
C HIS A 255 123.17 79.48 -16.35
N LYS A 256 121.98 78.82 -15.74
CA LYS A 256 121.60 77.49 -14.77
C LYS A 256 120.48 76.11 -14.83
N ASN A 257 119.71 75.35 -13.80
CA ASN A 257 119.16 73.76 -13.54
C ASN A 257 117.69 73.05 -12.83
N HIS A 258 117.38 71.65 -12.39
CA HIS A 258 116.03 70.67 -12.05
C HIS A 258 115.76 69.50 -10.77
N LEU A 259 114.88 68.37 -10.34
CA LEU A 259 113.63 67.27 -10.52
C LEU A 259 112.96 66.12 -9.34
N ASP A 260 111.87 65.12 -9.44
CA ASP A 260 111.35 63.64 -8.81
C ASP A 260 110.05 62.98 -7.80
N MET A 261 109.43 61.63 -7.76
CA MET A 261 108.31 60.77 -6.81
C MET A 261 107.67 59.16 -7.05
N LEU A 262 106.70 58.18 -6.49
CA LEU A 262 105.81 57.45 -5.26
C LEU A 262 104.74 56.05 -5.38
N LEU A 263 104.13 55.12 -4.40
CA LEU A 263 103.01 53.86 -4.42
C LEU A 263 102.43 52.89 -3.08
N GLU A 264 101.53 51.75 -2.72
CA GLU A 264 100.24 50.71 -2.96
C GLU A 264 99.59 49.50 -1.85
N MET A 265 98.42 48.57 -1.90
CA MET A 265 97.73 47.43 -0.86
C MET A 265 96.48 46.21 -1.07
N HIS A 266 95.91 45.18 -0.16
CA HIS A 266 94.74 43.99 -0.26
C HIS A 266 94.01 42.93 0.94
N ASP A 267 92.91 41.93 0.85
CA ASP A 267 92.10 40.91 1.92
C ASP A 267 91.02 39.53 1.66
N GLN A 268 90.31 38.62 2.59
CA GLN A 268 89.22 37.33 2.47
C GLN A 268 88.34 36.38 3.65
N SER A 269 87.40 35.24 3.51
CA SER A 269 86.42 34.36 4.55
C SER A 269 85.59 32.82 4.39
N GLY A 270 84.61 32.14 5.26
CA GLY A 270 83.90 30.61 5.33
C GLY A 270 82.49 29.95 6.15
N ASN A 271 81.99 28.56 6.31
CA ASN A 271 80.57 27.86 6.85
C ASN A 271 80.18 26.22 7.37
N ASN A 272 78.91 25.58 7.81
CA ASN A 272 78.44 24.10 8.46
C ASN A 272 76.88 23.30 8.58
N VAL A 273 76.47 22.01 9.20
CA VAL A 273 75.06 21.08 9.25
C VAL A 273 74.56 19.76 10.29
N SER A 274 73.32 18.96 10.38
CA SER A 274 72.77 17.67 11.31
C SER A 274 71.32 16.70 11.23
N ALA A 275 70.86 15.54 12.04
CA ALA A 275 69.54 14.50 12.00
C ALA A 275 68.92 13.34 13.17
N LEU A 276 67.75 12.43 13.13
CA LEU A 276 67.04 11.35 14.20
C LEU A 276 65.81 10.12 13.99
N ASN A 277 65.22 9.14 14.93
CA ASN A 277 64.03 7.96 14.83
C ASN A 277 63.25 6.96 16.04
N ARG A 278 62.18 5.94 15.96
CA ARG A 278 61.38 4.93 17.03
C ARG A 278 60.18 3.67 16.77
N PHE A 279 59.61 2.66 17.68
CA PHE A 279 58.46 1.45 17.60
C PHE A 279 57.45 0.72 18.83
N GLU A 280 56.75 -0.58 18.88
CA GLU A 280 56.11 -1.64 20.00
C GLU A 280 54.55 -2.42 20.20
N LEU A 281 54.15 -3.68 20.85
CA LEU A 281 52.69 -4.43 21.21
C LEU A 281 52.32 -5.97 21.97
N SER A 282 51.07 -6.52 22.55
CA SER A 282 50.39 -8.02 22.84
C SER A 282 49.29 -8.64 24.04
N TYR A 283 48.50 -9.88 24.05
CA TYR A 283 47.80 -10.95 25.14
C TYR A 283 46.22 -11.63 25.39
N THR A 284 45.83 -12.81 26.18
CA THR A 284 44.45 -13.72 26.45
C THR A 284 44.08 -14.68 27.83
N GLU A 285 43.15 -15.70 28.34
CA GLU A 285 41.87 -16.74 28.21
C GLU A 285 41.13 -17.66 29.50
N PRO A 286 40.01 -18.62 29.52
CA PRO A 286 39.04 -19.30 30.68
C PRO A 286 38.24 -20.84 30.81
N GLY A 287 37.35 -21.35 31.87
CA GLY A 287 36.40 -22.70 32.10
C GLY A 287 35.60 -23.18 33.54
N GLY A 288 34.67 -24.19 34.09
CA GLY A 288 33.61 -25.45 33.99
C GLY A 288 32.97 -26.37 35.32
N ASP A 289 31.81 -27.28 35.43
CA ASP A 289 31.30 -28.53 36.44
C ASP A 289 29.71 -29.17 36.80
N ASP A 290 29.27 -30.33 37.58
CA ASP A 290 27.80 -31.00 38.01
C ASP A 290 27.43 -32.23 39.16
N ASN A 291 26.15 -32.47 39.77
CA ASN A 291 25.36 -33.74 40.41
C ASN A 291 24.59 -34.07 41.90
N LEU A 292 23.91 -35.28 42.32
CA LEU A 292 22.72 -35.55 43.39
C LEU A 292 22.40 -36.89 44.38
N GLY A 293 21.56 -36.92 45.54
CA GLY A 293 21.00 -38.13 46.43
C GLY A 293 19.96 -38.06 47.73
N ARG A 294 19.33 -39.15 48.44
CA ARG A 294 18.26 -39.22 49.65
C ARG A 294 17.85 -40.59 50.52
N GLN A 295 17.17 -40.65 51.79
CA GLN A 295 16.43 -41.86 52.56
C GLN A 295 15.66 -41.76 54.05
N LEU A 296 14.76 -42.70 54.65
CA LEU A 296 14.00 -42.74 56.07
C LEU A 296 13.21 -44.05 56.76
N MET A 297 12.68 -44.07 58.09
CA MET A 297 11.54 -44.86 58.93
C MET A 297 11.74 -46.08 60.01
N GLY A 298 10.94 -46.68 61.04
CA GLY A 298 9.63 -46.62 61.94
C GLY A 298 9.18 -47.87 62.97
N THR A 299 8.27 -47.83 64.06
CA THR A 299 7.79 -48.91 65.16
C THR A 299 6.43 -48.66 66.05
N GLY A 300 5.70 -49.33 67.09
CA GLY A 300 5.42 -50.56 68.05
C GLY A 300 4.41 -50.30 69.34
N ASN A 301 3.80 -51.02 70.41
CA ASN A 301 3.24 -52.35 71.07
C ASN A 301 2.57 -52.16 72.59
N ASP A 302 1.90 -52.93 73.59
CA ASP A 302 0.98 -54.14 74.04
C ASP A 302 0.63 -54.20 75.68
N LEU A 303 -0.14 -54.98 76.60
CA LEU A 303 -1.28 -56.04 76.87
C LEU A 303 -1.71 -56.38 78.46
N PHE A 304 -2.85 -57.10 78.97
CA PHE A 304 -3.29 -57.42 80.47
C PHE A 304 -4.45 -58.53 80.93
N SER A 305 -4.83 -58.91 82.26
CA SER A 305 -5.83 -60.02 82.81
C SER A 305 -6.41 -60.20 84.37
N GLU A 306 -7.38 -61.17 84.75
CA GLU A 306 -7.84 -61.91 86.11
C GLU A 306 -9.10 -61.54 87.12
N ILE A 307 -9.76 -62.23 88.18
CA ILE A 307 -10.24 -63.63 88.77
C ILE A 307 -11.13 -63.70 90.19
N SER A 308 -12.03 -64.71 90.66
CA SER A 308 -12.72 -64.95 92.08
C SER A 308 -13.81 -66.15 92.43
N ASN A 309 -14.23 -66.62 93.73
CA ASN A 309 -15.40 -67.58 94.23
C ASN A 309 -15.69 -68.03 95.81
N ASP A 310 -16.89 -68.55 96.36
CA ASP A 310 -17.23 -69.25 97.77
C ASP A 310 -18.72 -69.91 98.17
N ALA A 311 -19.01 -70.77 99.26
CA ALA A 311 -20.37 -71.25 99.92
C ALA A 311 -20.53 -72.28 101.22
N ASN A 312 -21.69 -72.46 102.03
CA ASN A 312 -21.93 -73.52 103.17
C ASN A 312 -23.37 -73.94 103.93
N LYS A 313 -23.43 -74.87 105.01
CA LYS A 313 -24.50 -75.65 105.89
C LYS A 313 -26.04 -75.62 105.68
N LYS A 314 -26.58 -74.73 104.86
CA LYS A 314 -28.04 -74.60 104.58
C LYS A 314 -28.64 -75.77 103.77
N VAL A 315 -27.77 -76.67 103.31
CA VAL A 315 -27.98 -77.59 102.19
C VAL A 315 -29.12 -78.60 102.42
N GLN A 316 -29.20 -79.30 103.55
CA GLN A 316 -30.19 -80.39 103.70
C GLN A 316 -31.68 -79.99 103.72
N GLN A 317 -32.01 -78.77 104.17
CA GLN A 317 -33.38 -78.24 104.01
C GLN A 317 -33.60 -77.60 102.64
N LEU A 318 -32.52 -77.27 101.92
CA LEU A 318 -32.60 -76.97 100.51
C LEU A 318 -32.81 -78.26 99.71
N GLU A 319 -32.19 -79.40 100.03
CA GLU A 319 -32.29 -80.67 99.29
C GLU A 319 -33.73 -81.16 99.05
N THR A 320 -34.61 -81.21 100.06
CA THR A 320 -35.99 -81.68 99.81
C THR A 320 -36.82 -80.69 98.99
N LYS A 321 -36.64 -79.39 99.21
CA LYS A 321 -37.24 -78.34 98.37
C LYS A 321 -36.63 -78.31 96.96
N LEU A 322 -35.34 -78.63 96.83
CA LEU A 322 -34.61 -78.78 95.60
C LEU A 322 -35.13 -79.97 94.82
N GLU A 323 -35.60 -81.05 95.45
CA GLU A 323 -36.20 -82.19 94.74
C GLU A 323 -37.61 -81.89 94.22
N GLU A 324 -38.46 -81.18 94.98
CA GLU A 324 -39.73 -80.65 94.46
C GLU A 324 -39.51 -79.61 93.36
N GLN A 325 -38.58 -78.67 93.57
CA GLN A 325 -38.19 -77.68 92.56
C GLN A 325 -37.57 -78.34 91.33
N LYS A 326 -36.70 -79.34 91.46
CA LYS A 326 -36.15 -80.12 90.34
C LYS A 326 -37.29 -80.77 89.56
N LYS A 327 -38.31 -81.33 90.22
CA LYS A 327 -39.44 -81.95 89.53
C LYS A 327 -40.25 -80.93 88.73
N SER A 328 -40.57 -79.78 89.34
CA SER A 328 -41.24 -78.65 88.64
C SER A 328 -40.37 -78.07 87.52
N ILE A 329 -39.07 -77.88 87.75
CA ILE A 329 -38.08 -77.45 86.75
C ILE A 329 -37.99 -78.48 85.61
N ASN A 330 -38.11 -79.78 85.87
CA ASN A 330 -38.04 -80.80 84.82
C ASN A 330 -39.32 -80.83 83.96
N GLU A 331 -40.49 -80.61 84.57
CA GLU A 331 -41.73 -80.37 83.82
C GLU A 331 -41.66 -79.07 82.99
N MET A 332 -41.05 -78.01 83.54
CA MET A 332 -40.82 -76.74 82.85
C MET A 332 -39.78 -76.87 81.72
N LYS A 333 -38.68 -77.61 81.93
CA LYS A 333 -37.71 -78.02 80.89
C LYS A 333 -38.46 -78.71 79.74
N LYS A 334 -39.31 -79.69 80.05
CA LYS A 334 -40.13 -80.40 79.03
C LYS A 334 -41.18 -79.51 78.36
N ALA A 335 -41.60 -78.40 78.96
CA ALA A 335 -42.43 -77.40 78.30
C ALA A 335 -41.60 -76.53 77.33
N TYR A 336 -40.43 -76.03 77.75
CA TYR A 336 -39.50 -75.29 76.89
C TYR A 336 -39.01 -76.12 75.69
N VAL A 337 -38.63 -77.40 75.89
CA VAL A 337 -38.27 -78.33 74.81
C VAL A 337 -39.38 -78.42 73.77
N ARG A 338 -40.64 -78.61 74.19
CA ARG A 338 -41.81 -78.68 73.28
C ARG A 338 -42.12 -77.35 72.58
N ALA A 339 -41.85 -76.22 73.21
CA ALA A 339 -42.04 -74.89 72.61
C ALA A 339 -40.95 -74.53 71.57
N ILE A 340 -39.73 -75.02 71.77
CA ILE A 340 -38.55 -74.71 70.92
C ILE A 340 -38.38 -75.71 69.77
N LEU A 341 -38.81 -76.96 69.94
CA LEU A 341 -38.75 -78.02 68.93
C LEU A 341 -39.24 -77.65 67.52
N PRO A 342 -40.33 -76.86 67.33
CA PRO A 342 -40.75 -76.40 66.01
C PRO A 342 -39.71 -75.51 65.32
N VAL A 343 -39.13 -74.54 66.03
CA VAL A 343 -38.15 -73.60 65.49
C VAL A 343 -36.84 -74.31 65.12
N LEU A 344 -36.41 -75.29 65.91
CA LEU A 344 -35.26 -76.14 65.58
C LEU A 344 -35.50 -76.96 64.31
N LYS A 345 -36.73 -77.43 64.07
CA LYS A 345 -37.09 -78.13 62.82
C LYS A 345 -37.08 -77.21 61.60
N GLU A 346 -37.61 -76.00 61.70
CA GLU A 346 -37.59 -75.02 60.59
C GLU A 346 -36.16 -74.59 60.23
N LEU A 347 -35.29 -74.40 61.22
CA LEU A 347 -33.86 -74.12 61.03
C LEU A 347 -33.02 -75.37 60.69
N ASN A 348 -33.69 -76.51 60.47
CA ASN A 348 -33.13 -77.80 60.06
C ASN A 348 -32.03 -78.32 61.01
N VAL A 349 -32.14 -78.01 62.31
CA VAL A 349 -31.21 -78.38 63.38
C VAL A 349 -31.59 -79.76 63.92
N SER A 350 -30.65 -80.72 63.86
CA SER A 350 -30.97 -82.14 63.97
C SER A 350 -31.08 -82.66 65.41
N SER A 351 -32.30 -82.73 65.94
CA SER A 351 -32.64 -83.62 67.07
C SER A 351 -34.13 -83.96 67.15
N ALA A 352 -34.48 -85.23 66.94
CA ALA A 352 -35.85 -85.73 67.05
C ALA A 352 -36.05 -86.55 68.34
N SER A 353 -36.29 -85.88 69.47
CA SER A 353 -36.63 -86.50 70.75
C SER A 353 -37.34 -85.49 71.67
N GLU A 354 -38.36 -85.92 72.42
CA GLU A 354 -38.98 -85.11 73.48
C GLU A 354 -38.22 -85.18 74.82
N ASN A 355 -37.19 -86.02 74.92
CA ASN A 355 -36.33 -86.18 76.10
C ASN A 355 -34.91 -85.68 75.82
N ILE A 356 -34.81 -84.40 75.44
CA ILE A 356 -33.55 -83.66 75.32
C ILE A 356 -33.23 -83.01 76.68
N ASP A 357 -31.98 -83.10 77.15
CA ASP A 357 -31.55 -82.35 78.34
C ASP A 357 -31.31 -80.87 78.00
N LEU A 358 -31.44 -79.99 78.99
CA LEU A 358 -31.43 -78.54 78.82
C LEU A 358 -30.10 -78.02 78.29
N ASP A 359 -28.98 -78.62 78.67
CA ASP A 359 -27.65 -78.18 78.23
C ASP A 359 -27.47 -78.46 76.73
N TYR A 360 -27.95 -79.62 76.26
CA TYR A 360 -28.02 -79.94 74.82
C TYR A 360 -29.08 -79.09 74.10
N LEU A 361 -30.19 -78.74 74.74
CA LEU A 361 -31.14 -77.76 74.19
C LEU A 361 -30.49 -76.37 74.03
N GLN A 362 -29.64 -75.95 74.98
CA GLN A 362 -28.93 -74.69 74.91
C GLN A 362 -27.88 -74.69 73.79
N GLU A 363 -27.18 -75.81 73.58
CA GLU A 363 -26.29 -76.02 72.43
C GLU A 363 -27.06 -76.01 71.09
N LEU A 364 -28.20 -76.70 71.01
CA LEU A 364 -29.10 -76.68 69.84
C LEU A 364 -29.63 -75.26 69.55
N CYS A 365 -29.99 -74.50 70.58
CA CYS A 365 -30.38 -73.09 70.46
C CYS A 365 -29.21 -72.19 70.01
N HIS A 366 -27.99 -72.44 70.49
CA HIS A 366 -26.82 -71.67 70.04
C HIS A 366 -26.50 -71.95 68.56
N ASN A 367 -26.57 -73.22 68.15
CA ASN A 367 -26.48 -73.63 66.74
C ASN A 367 -27.60 -73.02 65.88
N ALA A 368 -28.83 -72.92 66.40
CA ALA A 368 -29.95 -72.27 65.72
C ALA A 368 -29.74 -70.75 65.56
N VAL A 369 -29.20 -70.06 66.58
CA VAL A 369 -28.82 -68.64 66.51
C VAL A 369 -27.66 -68.42 65.54
N SER A 370 -26.66 -69.31 65.51
CA SER A 370 -25.59 -69.27 64.49
C SER A 370 -26.19 -69.39 63.09
N ARG A 371 -27.05 -70.38 62.84
CA ARG A 371 -27.72 -70.53 61.53
C ARG A 371 -28.61 -69.35 61.14
N LEU A 372 -29.25 -68.69 62.10
CA LEU A 372 -30.00 -67.45 61.83
C LEU A 372 -29.05 -66.31 61.39
N ASN A 373 -27.86 -66.21 61.98
CA ASN A 373 -26.84 -65.27 61.54
C ASN A 373 -26.24 -65.66 60.17
N ASP A 374 -26.03 -66.96 59.91
CA ASP A 374 -25.57 -67.48 58.62
C ASP A 374 -26.59 -67.17 57.50
N VAL A 375 -27.89 -67.38 57.76
CA VAL A 375 -28.98 -67.02 56.84
C VAL A 375 -29.09 -65.51 56.64
N ASN A 376 -28.93 -64.70 57.69
CA ASN A 376 -29.03 -63.24 57.59
C ASN A 376 -27.80 -62.62 56.89
N THR A 377 -26.61 -63.18 57.07
CA THR A 377 -25.40 -62.77 56.32
C THR A 377 -25.48 -63.23 54.86
N ALA A 378 -25.95 -64.46 54.60
CA ALA A 378 -26.26 -64.92 53.24
C ALA A 378 -27.29 -64.02 52.53
N LYS A 379 -28.34 -63.58 53.22
CA LYS A 379 -29.35 -62.64 52.67
C LYS A 379 -28.82 -61.23 52.38
N ASN A 380 -27.79 -60.79 53.09
CA ASN A 380 -27.09 -59.54 52.76
C ASN A 380 -26.14 -59.73 51.56
N ALA A 381 -25.45 -60.88 51.47
CA ALA A 381 -24.66 -61.24 50.30
C ALA A 381 -25.53 -61.43 49.04
N GLU A 382 -26.72 -62.00 49.18
CA GLU A 382 -27.76 -62.11 48.15
C GLU A 382 -28.12 -60.73 47.59
N LYS A 383 -28.45 -59.75 48.45
CA LYS A 383 -28.70 -58.36 48.02
C LYS A 383 -27.52 -57.68 47.33
N ASP A 384 -26.30 -57.97 47.75
CA ASP A 384 -25.10 -57.42 47.09
C ASP A 384 -24.75 -58.16 45.79
N LEU A 385 -25.23 -59.40 45.60
CA LEU A 385 -25.22 -60.11 44.33
C LEU A 385 -26.34 -59.60 43.40
N GLU A 386 -27.55 -59.31 43.90
CA GLU A 386 -28.64 -58.68 43.15
C GLU A 386 -28.19 -57.32 42.57
N LYS A 387 -27.58 -56.45 43.38
CA LYS A 387 -27.01 -55.17 42.91
C LYS A 387 -25.96 -55.36 41.80
N LYS A 388 -25.08 -56.36 41.95
CA LYS A 388 -24.05 -56.68 40.94
C LYS A 388 -24.67 -57.25 39.68
N LEU A 389 -25.71 -58.08 39.78
CA LEU A 389 -26.46 -58.59 38.65
C LEU A 389 -27.11 -57.45 37.87
N GLU A 390 -27.77 -56.51 38.55
CA GLU A 390 -28.41 -55.36 37.91
C GLU A 390 -27.37 -54.43 37.26
N GLN A 391 -26.26 -54.14 37.94
CA GLN A 391 -25.13 -53.40 37.36
C GLN A 391 -24.54 -54.11 36.12
N ILE A 392 -24.50 -55.44 36.09
CA ILE A 392 -24.08 -56.20 34.92
C ILE A 392 -25.10 -56.07 33.79
N LYS A 393 -26.41 -56.09 34.06
CA LYS A 393 -27.44 -55.84 33.04
C LYS A 393 -27.35 -54.43 32.44
N ASP A 394 -27.15 -53.41 33.28
CA ASP A 394 -26.97 -52.03 32.81
C ASP A 394 -25.71 -51.91 31.93
N ASN A 395 -24.58 -52.48 32.35
CA ASN A 395 -23.37 -52.53 31.54
C ASN A 395 -23.59 -53.25 30.19
N VAL A 396 -24.32 -54.38 30.18
CA VAL A 396 -24.68 -55.10 28.94
C VAL A 396 -25.59 -54.25 28.06
N ARG A 397 -26.58 -53.55 28.63
CA ARG A 397 -27.47 -52.64 27.90
C ARG A 397 -26.69 -51.48 27.28
N GLU A 398 -25.76 -50.87 28.01
CA GLU A 398 -24.86 -49.83 27.47
C GLU A 398 -24.02 -50.35 26.30
N VAL A 399 -23.41 -51.53 26.43
CA VAL A 399 -22.62 -52.16 25.35
C VAL A 399 -23.47 -52.41 24.11
N ILE A 400 -24.69 -52.94 24.26
CA ILE A 400 -25.56 -53.20 23.09
C ILE A 400 -26.08 -51.89 22.48
N LEU A 401 -26.34 -50.85 23.27
CA LEU A 401 -26.69 -49.52 22.77
C LEU A 401 -25.51 -48.86 22.01
N PHE A 402 -24.30 -48.95 22.56
CA PHE A 402 -23.09 -48.43 21.93
C PHE A 402 -22.77 -49.15 20.62
N GLY A 403 -22.85 -50.49 20.61
CA GLY A 403 -22.69 -51.29 19.39
C GLY A 403 -23.73 -50.95 18.33
N GLY A 404 -25.00 -50.73 18.71
CA GLY A 404 -26.06 -50.32 17.79
C GLY A 404 -25.80 -48.94 17.18
N LYS A 405 -25.32 -47.99 17.98
CA LYS A 405 -24.87 -46.68 17.46
C LYS A 405 -23.71 -46.84 16.47
N LYS A 406 -22.69 -47.66 16.78
CA LYS A 406 -21.56 -47.90 15.87
C LYS A 406 -21.96 -48.66 14.59
N TYR A 407 -22.95 -49.53 14.68
CA TYR A 407 -23.58 -50.16 13.52
C TYR A 407 -24.24 -49.10 12.62
N ALA A 408 -25.06 -48.20 13.18
CA ALA A 408 -25.70 -47.12 12.43
C ALA A 408 -24.70 -46.13 11.81
N GLU A 409 -23.62 -45.77 12.53
CA GLU A 409 -22.52 -44.97 11.97
C GLU A 409 -21.85 -45.68 10.77
N CYS A 410 -21.73 -47.01 10.78
CA CYS A 410 -21.19 -47.81 9.69
C CYS A 410 -22.13 -47.88 8.47
N VAL A 411 -23.45 -47.99 8.68
CA VAL A 411 -24.45 -47.90 7.60
C VAL A 411 -24.33 -46.56 6.87
N PHE A 412 -24.37 -45.45 7.62
CA PHE A 412 -24.25 -44.11 7.04
C PHE A 412 -22.93 -43.90 6.29
N ALA A 413 -21.81 -44.41 6.82
CA ALA A 413 -20.52 -44.36 6.14
C ALA A 413 -20.50 -45.18 4.83
N LYS A 414 -21.21 -46.31 4.76
CA LYS A 414 -21.38 -47.11 3.52
C LYS A 414 -22.13 -46.30 2.45
N ASP A 415 -23.26 -45.68 2.80
CA ASP A 415 -24.07 -44.90 1.87
C ASP A 415 -23.34 -43.64 1.38
N LEU A 416 -22.61 -42.96 2.29
CA LEU A 416 -21.77 -41.82 1.95
C LEU A 416 -20.64 -42.21 0.97
N LEU A 417 -20.00 -43.36 1.16
CA LEU A 417 -19.02 -43.91 0.21
C LEU A 417 -19.66 -44.24 -1.15
N ILE A 418 -20.88 -44.80 -1.19
CA ILE A 418 -21.59 -45.06 -2.44
C ILE A 418 -21.96 -43.75 -3.16
N SER A 419 -22.35 -42.70 -2.43
CA SER A 419 -22.60 -41.36 -2.99
C SER A 419 -21.31 -40.74 -3.56
N PHE A 420 -20.22 -40.76 -2.78
CA PHE A 420 -18.89 -40.33 -3.23
C PHE A 420 -18.41 -41.11 -4.46
N GLY A 421 -18.70 -42.42 -4.54
CA GLY A 421 -18.47 -43.23 -5.73
C GLY A 421 -19.21 -42.72 -6.97
N LYS A 422 -20.50 -42.34 -6.84
CA LYS A 422 -21.26 -41.74 -7.95
C LYS A 422 -20.66 -40.39 -8.38
N GLN A 423 -20.26 -39.54 -7.42
CA GLN A 423 -19.60 -38.26 -7.69
C GLN A 423 -18.25 -38.43 -8.41
N MET A 424 -17.41 -39.36 -7.95
CA MET A 424 -16.11 -39.67 -8.56
C MET A 424 -16.23 -40.26 -9.97
N ASN A 425 -17.29 -41.03 -10.27
CA ASN A 425 -17.61 -41.48 -11.63
C ASN A 425 -18.05 -40.32 -12.53
N SER A 426 -18.83 -39.36 -12.00
CA SER A 426 -19.18 -38.12 -12.74
C SER A 426 -17.92 -37.30 -13.07
N LEU A 427 -17.04 -37.09 -12.09
CA LEU A 427 -15.72 -36.47 -12.29
C LEU A 427 -14.87 -37.21 -13.33
N TYR A 428 -14.84 -38.55 -13.30
CA TYR A 428 -14.13 -39.34 -14.29
C TYR A 428 -14.67 -39.11 -15.71
N LYS A 429 -16.00 -39.16 -15.90
CA LYS A 429 -16.62 -38.88 -17.20
C LYS A 429 -16.28 -37.47 -17.71
N ASN A 430 -16.35 -36.46 -16.85
CA ASN A 430 -16.02 -35.08 -17.19
C ASN A 430 -14.53 -34.88 -17.51
N LEU A 431 -13.64 -35.72 -16.97
CA LEU A 431 -12.19 -35.70 -17.25
C LEU A 431 -11.80 -36.41 -18.56
N VAL A 432 -12.59 -37.39 -19.00
CA VAL A 432 -12.33 -38.20 -20.20
C VAL A 432 -13.07 -37.66 -21.44
N GLY A 433 -14.29 -37.15 -21.26
CA GLY A 433 -15.21 -36.87 -22.36
C GLY A 433 -15.49 -38.14 -23.18
N ASP A 434 -15.61 -37.98 -24.50
CA ASP A 434 -15.92 -39.07 -25.43
C ASP A 434 -14.71 -39.98 -25.78
N GLN A 435 -13.60 -39.90 -25.04
CA GLN A 435 -12.42 -40.74 -25.31
C GLN A 435 -12.64 -42.18 -24.86
N GLU A 436 -12.62 -43.14 -25.79
CA GLU A 436 -12.68 -44.59 -25.49
C GLU A 436 -11.38 -45.12 -24.86
N LEU A 437 -11.17 -44.84 -23.58
CA LEU A 437 -10.11 -45.46 -22.76
C LEU A 437 -10.58 -46.82 -22.22
N GLU A 438 -9.69 -47.81 -22.14
CA GLU A 438 -9.98 -49.12 -21.51
C GLU A 438 -10.46 -48.96 -20.05
N SER A 439 -9.98 -47.94 -19.35
CA SER A 439 -10.41 -47.58 -18.00
C SER A 439 -11.90 -47.20 -17.92
N ASN A 440 -12.55 -46.77 -19.01
CA ASN A 440 -13.99 -46.47 -19.02
C ASN A 440 -14.81 -47.71 -18.65
N LYS A 441 -14.47 -48.86 -19.25
CA LYS A 441 -15.14 -50.13 -18.95
C LYS A 441 -14.94 -50.53 -17.49
N HIS A 442 -13.72 -50.39 -16.98
CA HIS A 442 -13.40 -50.72 -15.60
C HIS A 442 -14.12 -49.80 -14.59
N VAL A 443 -14.18 -48.50 -14.86
CA VAL A 443 -14.95 -47.51 -14.08
C VAL A 443 -16.46 -47.80 -14.11
N GLN A 444 -17.01 -48.16 -15.28
CA GLN A 444 -18.41 -48.56 -15.42
C GLN A 444 -18.70 -49.83 -14.61
N GLU A 445 -17.83 -50.84 -14.65
CA GLU A 445 -17.94 -52.07 -13.84
C GLU A 445 -17.86 -51.79 -12.33
N ILE A 446 -16.92 -50.95 -11.89
CA ILE A 446 -16.78 -50.53 -10.48
C ILE A 446 -18.03 -49.76 -10.02
N THR A 447 -18.51 -48.81 -10.81
CA THR A 447 -19.73 -48.03 -10.50
C THR A 447 -20.96 -48.94 -10.40
N ASN A 448 -21.12 -49.89 -11.32
CA ASN A 448 -22.24 -50.85 -11.28
C ASN A 448 -22.17 -51.73 -10.01
N LYS A 449 -20.97 -52.17 -9.60
CA LYS A 449 -20.77 -52.92 -8.35
C LYS A 449 -21.11 -52.08 -7.11
N LEU A 450 -20.72 -50.80 -7.08
CA LEU A 450 -21.07 -49.86 -6.01
C LEU A 450 -22.58 -49.63 -5.90
N CYS A 451 -23.26 -49.36 -7.02
CA CYS A 451 -24.71 -49.20 -7.04
C CYS A 451 -25.43 -50.46 -6.54
N ASN A 452 -25.01 -51.65 -7.00
CA ASN A 452 -25.61 -52.93 -6.58
C ASN A 452 -25.47 -53.20 -5.07
N LEU A 453 -24.40 -52.70 -4.42
CA LEU A 453 -24.20 -52.82 -2.97
C LEU A 453 -24.98 -51.81 -2.11
N GLY A 454 -25.62 -50.81 -2.74
CA GLY A 454 -26.54 -49.88 -2.08
C GLY A 454 -28.02 -50.22 -2.31
N TYR A 455 -28.37 -50.78 -3.47
CA TYR A 455 -29.75 -51.18 -3.75
C TYR A 455 -30.23 -52.42 -2.96
N SER A 456 -29.33 -53.16 -2.30
CA SER A 456 -29.67 -54.33 -1.47
C SER A 456 -30.28 -53.98 -0.11
N ASP A 457 -29.99 -52.80 0.43
CA ASP A 457 -30.12 -52.51 1.87
C ASP A 457 -31.45 -51.79 2.23
N TYR A 458 -32.37 -51.67 1.27
CA TYR A 458 -33.66 -50.95 1.40
C TYR A 458 -34.91 -51.75 0.97
N THR A 459 -35.05 -53.04 1.31
CA THR A 459 -36.39 -53.69 1.27
C THR A 459 -36.63 -54.73 2.37
N GLU A 460 -37.38 -54.35 3.41
CA GLU A 460 -38.45 -55.23 3.94
C GLU A 460 -39.73 -54.49 4.40
N ASN A 461 -39.93 -53.22 4.02
CA ASN A 461 -41.24 -52.55 4.12
C ASN A 461 -41.41 -51.37 3.13
N GLY A 462 -40.99 -51.58 1.88
CA GLY A 462 -41.16 -50.60 0.78
C GLY A 462 -41.73 -51.26 -0.47
N LYS A 463 -42.93 -50.84 -0.92
CA LYS A 463 -43.61 -51.47 -2.06
C LYS A 463 -42.90 -51.13 -3.38
N LYS A 464 -42.26 -52.12 -4.00
CA LYS A 464 -41.70 -52.03 -5.36
C LYS A 464 -42.74 -51.54 -6.37
N GLN A 465 -42.47 -50.44 -7.07
CA GLN A 465 -43.05 -50.19 -8.39
C GLN A 465 -41.95 -50.13 -9.44
N ASN A 466 -41.66 -51.29 -10.05
CA ASN A 466 -40.98 -51.31 -11.34
C ASN A 466 -41.92 -50.68 -12.39
N LYS A 467 -41.46 -49.63 -13.06
CA LYS A 467 -41.99 -49.19 -14.35
C LYS A 467 -40.88 -49.09 -15.39
N ASN A 468 -40.48 -50.24 -15.91
CA ASN A 468 -39.86 -50.27 -17.23
C ASN A 468 -40.91 -49.84 -18.26
N LYS A 469 -40.62 -48.83 -19.09
CA LYS A 469 -40.83 -48.83 -20.55
C LYS A 469 -40.52 -47.47 -21.20
N ASP A 470 -39.51 -47.50 -22.07
CA ASP A 470 -39.59 -47.08 -23.48
C ASP A 470 -40.39 -45.81 -23.83
N SER A 471 -39.73 -44.65 -23.78
CA SER A 471 -39.79 -43.54 -24.77
C SER A 471 -38.60 -42.62 -24.49
N LYS A 472 -37.55 -42.58 -25.31
CA LYS A 472 -37.42 -41.97 -26.65
C LYS A 472 -37.60 -40.45 -26.67
N ASP A 473 -36.50 -39.81 -27.09
CA ASP A 473 -36.37 -38.56 -27.85
C ASP A 473 -36.86 -37.28 -27.15
N GLY A 474 -35.91 -36.39 -26.82
CA GLY A 474 -36.14 -35.11 -26.14
C GLY A 474 -34.86 -34.57 -25.52
N GLU A 475 -34.07 -33.84 -26.31
CA GLU A 475 -32.93 -33.05 -25.84
C GLU A 475 -33.44 -31.72 -25.26
N GLU A 476 -32.99 -31.32 -24.08
CA GLU A 476 -32.84 -29.91 -23.71
C GLU A 476 -31.88 -29.78 -22.51
N GLU A 477 -31.10 -28.71 -22.49
CA GLU A 477 -30.04 -28.45 -21.51
C GLU A 477 -30.60 -27.67 -20.32
N GLU A 478 -30.20 -27.98 -19.09
CA GLU A 478 -30.23 -26.97 -18.03
C GLU A 478 -29.12 -27.18 -17.00
N GLU A 479 -28.28 -26.17 -16.81
CA GLU A 479 -27.35 -26.08 -15.69
C GLU A 479 -28.14 -25.83 -14.40
N GLN A 480 -27.89 -26.59 -13.33
CA GLN A 480 -28.23 -26.09 -11.99
C GLN A 480 -27.44 -26.73 -10.86
N GLY A 481 -26.83 -25.82 -10.08
CA GLY A 481 -26.53 -25.93 -8.64
C GLY A 481 -26.16 -27.28 -8.06
N ILE A 482 -24.87 -27.44 -7.72
CA ILE A 482 -24.48 -28.25 -6.56
C ILE A 482 -25.05 -27.56 -5.32
N GLN A 483 -26.28 -27.93 -4.93
CA GLN A 483 -26.81 -27.58 -3.63
C GLN A 483 -26.08 -28.41 -2.59
N SER A 484 -25.54 -27.74 -1.56
CA SER A 484 -24.85 -28.39 -0.46
C SER A 484 -25.84 -29.26 0.32
N GLU A 485 -25.79 -30.58 0.11
CA GLU A 485 -26.57 -31.53 0.91
C GLU A 485 -26.28 -31.29 2.40
N GLU A 486 -27.36 -31.16 3.18
CA GLU A 486 -27.30 -30.62 4.52
C GLU A 486 -26.44 -31.49 5.44
N GLN A 487 -25.70 -30.85 6.35
CA GLN A 487 -25.04 -31.53 7.48
C GLN A 487 -26.11 -31.98 8.50
N THR A 488 -26.95 -32.93 8.08
CA THR A 488 -27.96 -33.58 8.91
C THR A 488 -27.25 -34.34 10.02
N GLN A 489 -27.22 -33.70 11.18
CA GLN A 489 -26.59 -34.22 12.38
C GLN A 489 -27.43 -35.42 12.86
N ILE A 490 -27.03 -36.65 12.51
CA ILE A 490 -27.80 -37.87 12.81
C ILE A 490 -27.73 -38.19 14.31
N VAL A 491 -28.58 -37.50 15.08
CA VAL A 491 -28.78 -37.69 16.53
C VAL A 491 -29.96 -38.64 16.77
N LYS A 492 -29.89 -39.84 16.16
CA LYS A 492 -30.78 -40.96 16.46
C LYS A 492 -29.97 -42.27 16.51
N PRO A 493 -30.08 -43.07 17.58
CA PRO A 493 -29.46 -44.40 17.65
C PRO A 493 -30.42 -45.46 17.08
N LEU A 494 -30.19 -45.89 15.84
CA LEU A 494 -31.02 -46.93 15.19
C LEU A 494 -30.58 -48.33 15.59
N LYS A 495 -31.55 -49.24 15.78
CA LYS A 495 -31.29 -50.68 15.99
C LYS A 495 -31.90 -51.49 14.86
N SER A 496 -31.06 -51.92 13.93
CA SER A 496 -31.42 -52.90 12.91
C SER A 496 -31.87 -54.22 13.55
N LYS A 497 -32.92 -54.86 13.01
CA LYS A 497 -33.26 -56.25 13.39
C LYS A 497 -32.09 -57.21 13.18
N LEU A 498 -31.27 -57.00 12.14
CA LEU A 498 -30.07 -57.83 11.89
C LEU A 498 -29.00 -57.62 12.96
N TYR A 499 -28.79 -56.38 13.43
CA TYR A 499 -27.90 -56.11 14.56
C TYR A 499 -28.38 -56.83 15.82
N LEU A 500 -29.68 -56.81 16.11
CA LEU A 500 -30.23 -57.49 17.28
C LEU A 500 -30.11 -59.02 17.17
N GLN A 501 -30.34 -59.59 15.98
CA GLN A 501 -30.09 -61.02 15.73
C GLN A 501 -28.62 -61.40 15.89
N GLU A 502 -27.68 -60.55 15.50
CA GLU A 502 -26.25 -60.82 15.69
C GLU A 502 -25.86 -60.74 17.19
N VAL A 503 -26.42 -59.79 17.93
CA VAL A 503 -26.26 -59.71 19.38
C VAL A 503 -26.87 -60.94 20.08
N GLU A 504 -28.04 -61.43 19.65
CA GLU A 504 -28.66 -62.66 20.19
C GLU A 504 -27.80 -63.91 19.95
N LYS A 505 -27.10 -64.00 18.81
CA LYS A 505 -26.08 -65.05 18.57
C LYS A 505 -24.90 -64.91 19.53
N VAL A 506 -24.38 -63.69 19.72
CA VAL A 506 -23.24 -63.42 20.62
C VAL A 506 -23.58 -63.69 22.09
N LEU A 507 -24.82 -63.42 22.51
CA LEU A 507 -25.36 -63.79 23.83
C LEU A 507 -25.68 -65.28 23.97
N GLY A 508 -25.39 -66.11 22.96
CA GLY A 508 -25.51 -67.57 23.03
C GLY A 508 -26.94 -68.09 23.11
N GLY A 509 -27.94 -67.28 22.76
CA GLY A 509 -29.35 -67.68 22.64
C GLY A 509 -30.06 -68.15 23.92
N LYS A 510 -29.47 -67.94 25.11
CA LYS A 510 -30.05 -68.37 26.40
C LYS A 510 -30.88 -67.29 27.10
N GLU A 511 -30.57 -66.03 26.86
CA GLU A 511 -31.29 -64.89 27.41
C GLU A 511 -31.96 -64.14 26.26
N GLN A 512 -33.27 -63.90 26.37
CA GLN A 512 -34.03 -63.16 25.36
C GLN A 512 -33.68 -61.68 25.46
N LEU A 513 -33.43 -60.99 24.34
CA LEU A 513 -32.89 -59.63 24.35
C LEU A 513 -33.75 -58.61 25.14
N GLY A 514 -35.05 -58.89 25.29
CA GLY A 514 -35.99 -58.15 26.13
C GLY A 514 -35.67 -58.11 27.64
N THR A 515 -34.71 -58.91 28.15
CA THR A 515 -34.21 -58.76 29.53
C THR A 515 -33.22 -57.61 29.69
N PHE A 516 -32.65 -57.10 28.59
CA PHE A 516 -31.68 -56.00 28.59
C PHE A 516 -32.18 -54.76 27.85
N ILE A 517 -33.12 -54.91 26.91
CA ILE A 517 -33.53 -53.86 25.98
C ILE A 517 -35.05 -53.70 26.00
N ASN A 518 -35.49 -52.45 26.18
CA ASN A 518 -36.90 -52.10 26.00
C ASN A 518 -37.19 -51.87 24.51
N GLU A 519 -38.40 -52.19 24.06
CA GLU A 519 -38.84 -51.97 22.67
C GLU A 519 -38.73 -50.49 22.24
N LYS A 520 -38.88 -49.55 23.19
CA LYS A 520 -38.64 -48.10 22.98
C LYS A 520 -37.20 -47.75 22.60
N ASP A 521 -36.23 -48.59 22.98
CA ASP A 521 -34.83 -48.40 22.60
C ASP A 521 -34.56 -48.83 21.15
N CYS A 522 -35.57 -49.38 20.44
CA CYS A 522 -35.50 -49.89 19.07
C CYS A 522 -36.37 -49.03 18.14
N GLN A 523 -35.77 -48.03 17.47
CA GLN A 523 -36.46 -47.24 16.45
C GLN A 523 -35.72 -47.28 15.12
N GLU A 524 -36.52 -47.26 14.04
CA GLU A 524 -36.15 -47.20 12.61
C GLU A 524 -35.33 -48.42 12.08
N ASP A 525 -35.81 -49.01 10.97
CA ASP A 525 -35.22 -50.20 10.33
C ASP A 525 -34.12 -49.79 9.30
N PHE A 526 -32.85 -49.93 9.66
CA PHE A 526 -31.76 -50.10 8.68
C PHE A 526 -31.51 -51.60 8.43
N VAL A 527 -31.24 -51.99 7.18
CA VAL A 527 -30.92 -53.38 6.80
C VAL A 527 -29.52 -53.44 6.19
N PHE A 528 -28.49 -53.55 7.04
CA PHE A 528 -27.11 -53.64 6.58
C PHE A 528 -26.81 -55.03 6.01
N GLY A 529 -26.42 -55.10 4.75
CA GLY A 529 -25.90 -56.34 4.16
C GLY A 529 -24.61 -56.81 4.85
N THR A 530 -24.53 -58.12 5.14
CA THR A 530 -23.44 -58.84 5.82
C THR A 530 -22.04 -58.21 5.74
N ASP A 531 -21.34 -58.19 6.88
CA ASP A 531 -19.97 -57.74 7.21
C ASP A 531 -19.02 -57.35 6.03
N GLU A 532 -18.88 -58.22 5.02
CA GLU A 532 -18.09 -57.95 3.81
C GLU A 532 -18.58 -56.75 2.96
N SER A 533 -19.80 -56.25 3.15
CA SER A 533 -20.40 -55.24 2.24
C SER A 533 -19.74 -53.86 2.33
N PHE A 534 -19.31 -53.44 3.53
CA PHE A 534 -18.56 -52.19 3.71
C PHE A 534 -17.18 -52.25 3.06
N SER A 535 -16.43 -53.31 3.32
CA SER A 535 -15.08 -53.50 2.78
C SER A 535 -15.07 -53.46 1.25
N LYS A 536 -16.04 -54.09 0.59
CA LYS A 536 -16.18 -54.06 -0.87
C LYS A 536 -16.54 -52.66 -1.40
N VAL A 537 -17.41 -51.91 -0.71
CA VAL A 537 -17.70 -50.51 -1.04
C VAL A 537 -16.44 -49.64 -0.90
N MET A 538 -15.64 -49.85 0.15
CA MET A 538 -14.38 -49.14 0.38
C MET A 538 -13.32 -49.49 -0.68
N GLU A 539 -13.15 -50.76 -1.05
CA GLU A 539 -12.23 -51.17 -2.13
C GLU A 539 -12.62 -50.55 -3.48
N TYR A 540 -13.89 -50.67 -3.86
CA TYR A 540 -14.39 -50.13 -5.13
C TYR A 540 -14.31 -48.60 -5.21
N THR A 541 -14.59 -47.88 -4.12
CA THR A 541 -14.40 -46.41 -4.08
C THR A 541 -12.93 -46.03 -4.15
N GLN A 542 -12.03 -46.74 -3.45
CA GLN A 542 -10.58 -46.50 -3.55
C GLN A 542 -10.05 -46.73 -4.97
N ASP A 543 -10.47 -47.79 -5.66
CA ASP A 543 -10.03 -48.07 -7.03
C ASP A 543 -10.57 -47.04 -8.03
N LEU A 544 -11.83 -46.63 -7.88
CA LEU A 544 -12.42 -45.53 -8.65
C LEU A 544 -11.61 -44.23 -8.48
N VAL A 545 -11.23 -43.88 -7.25
CA VAL A 545 -10.35 -42.73 -6.96
C VAL A 545 -8.98 -42.90 -7.63
N LYS A 546 -8.31 -44.05 -7.50
CA LYS A 546 -7.01 -44.31 -8.14
C LYS A 546 -7.06 -44.09 -9.66
N ILE A 547 -8.14 -44.51 -10.32
CA ILE A 547 -8.33 -44.33 -11.76
C ILE A 547 -8.60 -42.85 -12.11
N ALA A 548 -9.51 -42.19 -11.40
CA ALA A 548 -9.82 -40.78 -11.61
C ALA A 548 -8.61 -39.86 -11.37
N THR A 549 -7.84 -40.08 -10.30
CA THR A 549 -6.63 -39.31 -10.00
C THR A 549 -5.55 -39.49 -11.08
N ARG A 550 -5.32 -40.72 -11.57
CA ARG A 550 -4.38 -40.95 -12.70
C ARG A 550 -4.83 -40.23 -13.97
N THR A 551 -6.13 -40.24 -14.25
CA THR A 551 -6.73 -39.59 -15.41
C THR A 551 -6.60 -38.06 -15.33
N ALA A 552 -6.89 -37.47 -14.16
CA ALA A 552 -6.69 -36.05 -13.88
C ALA A 552 -5.22 -35.63 -14.04
N LEU A 553 -4.28 -36.40 -13.46
CA LEU A 553 -2.84 -36.13 -13.58
C LEU A 553 -2.37 -36.18 -15.03
N ASN A 554 -2.82 -37.14 -15.83
CA ASN A 554 -2.48 -37.22 -17.25
C ASN A 554 -3.05 -36.03 -18.04
N SER A 555 -4.29 -35.62 -17.77
CA SER A 555 -4.92 -34.44 -18.37
C SER A 555 -4.14 -33.16 -18.05
N VAL A 556 -3.81 -32.92 -16.78
CA VAL A 556 -3.00 -31.76 -16.34
C VAL A 556 -1.59 -31.77 -16.95
N ASN A 557 -0.92 -32.93 -16.97
CA ASN A 557 0.41 -33.09 -17.57
C ASN A 557 0.43 -32.89 -19.10
N SER A 558 -0.72 -32.99 -19.78
CA SER A 558 -0.85 -32.68 -21.20
C SER A 558 -1.05 -31.18 -21.45
N LYS A 559 -1.96 -30.53 -20.71
CA LYS A 559 -2.25 -29.09 -20.85
C LYS A 559 -1.08 -28.20 -20.45
N THR A 560 -0.46 -28.48 -19.30
CA THR A 560 0.68 -27.71 -18.79
C THR A 560 1.84 -27.64 -19.79
N LYS A 561 2.09 -28.69 -20.59
CA LYS A 561 3.16 -28.66 -21.61
C LYS A 561 2.89 -27.69 -22.77
N ILE A 562 1.62 -27.39 -23.06
CA ILE A 562 1.20 -26.47 -24.13
C ILE A 562 1.17 -25.03 -23.58
N GLU A 563 0.57 -24.85 -22.40
CA GLU A 563 0.58 -23.57 -21.68
C GLU A 563 2.02 -23.09 -21.44
N ASP A 564 2.93 -24.00 -21.08
CA ASP A 564 4.34 -23.71 -20.83
C ASP A 564 5.17 -23.48 -22.13
N THR A 565 4.65 -23.77 -23.33
CA THR A 565 5.23 -23.25 -24.59
C THR A 565 4.69 -21.86 -24.93
N ASP A 566 3.38 -21.67 -24.82
CA ASP A 566 2.72 -20.43 -25.21
C ASP A 566 3.12 -19.26 -24.29
N VAL A 567 3.23 -19.52 -22.99
CA VAL A 567 3.77 -18.58 -22.00
C VAL A 567 5.21 -18.18 -22.33
N LYS A 568 6.06 -19.12 -22.77
CA LYS A 568 7.45 -18.79 -23.19
C LYS A 568 7.47 -17.91 -24.43
N GLU A 569 6.58 -18.14 -25.40
CA GLU A 569 6.49 -17.25 -26.57
C GLU A 569 5.97 -15.86 -26.18
N ILE A 570 4.90 -15.78 -25.38
CA ILE A 570 4.33 -14.50 -24.90
C ILE A 570 5.38 -13.69 -24.09
N ILE A 571 6.23 -14.35 -23.30
CA ILE A 571 7.36 -13.72 -22.60
C ILE A 571 8.40 -13.19 -23.60
N SER A 572 8.77 -13.98 -24.62
CA SER A 572 9.71 -13.57 -25.67
C SER A 572 9.20 -12.38 -26.48
N GLN A 573 7.93 -12.40 -26.90
CA GLN A 573 7.27 -11.29 -27.57
C GLN A 573 7.23 -10.04 -26.67
N ASN A 574 6.95 -10.20 -25.37
CA ASN A 574 7.01 -9.11 -24.39
C ASN A 574 8.41 -8.49 -24.26
N MET A 575 9.47 -9.30 -24.22
CA MET A 575 10.85 -8.79 -24.19
C MET A 575 11.19 -8.00 -25.46
N LYS A 576 10.79 -8.50 -26.63
CA LYS A 576 10.96 -7.82 -27.93
C LYS A 576 10.23 -6.47 -27.98
N LEU A 577 8.98 -6.41 -27.52
CA LEU A 577 8.19 -5.17 -27.45
C LEU A 577 8.78 -4.17 -26.43
N LYS A 578 9.25 -4.63 -25.26
CA LYS A 578 9.92 -3.79 -24.26
C LYS A 578 11.23 -3.18 -24.80
N SER A 579 12.00 -3.97 -25.55
CA SER A 579 13.21 -3.48 -26.25
C SER A 579 12.87 -2.39 -27.29
N GLN A 580 11.91 -2.64 -28.17
CA GLN A 580 11.46 -1.65 -29.17
C GLN A 580 10.92 -0.36 -28.52
N LEU A 581 10.18 -0.48 -27.42
CA LEU A 581 9.69 0.66 -26.63
C LEU A 581 10.84 1.50 -26.05
N ALA A 582 11.91 0.86 -25.57
CA ALA A 582 13.09 1.55 -25.07
C ALA A 582 13.79 2.35 -26.18
N THR A 583 14.07 1.73 -27.33
CA THR A 583 14.66 2.43 -28.49
C THR A 583 13.77 3.58 -28.98
N LYS A 584 12.44 3.43 -28.95
CA LYS A 584 11.52 4.53 -29.32
C LYS A 584 11.53 5.67 -28.30
N ARG A 585 11.66 5.38 -27.00
CA ARG A 585 11.84 6.42 -25.97
C ARG A 585 13.16 7.17 -26.13
N GLU A 586 14.25 6.47 -26.43
CA GLU A 586 15.57 7.06 -26.71
C GLU A 586 15.56 7.95 -27.96
N GLN A 587 14.94 7.50 -29.06
CA GLN A 587 14.74 8.30 -30.28
C GLN A 587 13.96 9.60 -29.97
N ILE A 588 12.93 9.54 -29.13
CA ILE A 588 12.16 10.72 -28.70
C ILE A 588 13.01 11.68 -27.84
N VAL A 589 13.89 11.16 -26.97
CA VAL A 589 14.83 12.00 -26.19
C VAL A 589 15.82 12.71 -27.12
N THR A 590 16.43 11.97 -28.06
CA THR A 590 17.39 12.52 -29.03
C THR A 590 16.76 13.62 -29.89
N LEU A 591 15.56 13.38 -30.43
CA LEU A 591 14.82 14.39 -31.20
C LEU A 591 14.47 15.62 -30.35
N ARG A 592 14.10 15.46 -29.07
CA ARG A 592 13.85 16.59 -28.16
C ARG A 592 15.12 17.39 -27.88
N THR A 593 16.27 16.75 -27.74
CA THR A 593 17.57 17.43 -27.58
C THR A 593 17.94 18.23 -28.82
N VAL A 594 17.82 17.65 -30.02
CA VAL A 594 18.07 18.35 -31.29
C VAL A 594 17.12 19.54 -31.48
N LEU A 595 15.81 19.35 -31.24
CA LEU A 595 14.84 20.45 -31.32
C LEU A 595 15.10 21.55 -30.31
N LYS A 596 15.54 21.23 -29.08
CA LYS A 596 15.95 22.23 -28.08
C LYS A 596 17.19 23.00 -28.53
N SER A 597 18.21 22.31 -29.06
CA SER A 597 19.44 22.93 -29.59
C SER A 597 19.13 23.87 -30.76
N ASN A 598 18.35 23.41 -31.74
CA ASN A 598 17.92 24.22 -32.88
C ASN A 598 17.11 25.44 -32.44
N LYS A 599 16.23 25.28 -31.44
CA LYS A 599 15.50 26.39 -30.83
C LYS A 599 16.46 27.43 -30.24
N THR A 600 17.41 27.01 -29.39
CA THR A 600 18.36 27.96 -28.77
C THR A 600 19.24 28.65 -29.81
N THR A 601 19.69 27.93 -30.85
CA THR A 601 20.46 28.54 -31.95
C THR A 601 19.64 29.59 -32.71
N ALA A 602 18.35 29.34 -32.96
CA ALA A 602 17.46 30.32 -33.58
C ALA A 602 17.18 31.52 -32.67
N GLU A 603 17.00 31.32 -31.36
CA GLU A 603 16.83 32.41 -30.39
C GLU A 603 18.08 33.29 -30.30
N SER A 604 19.29 32.70 -30.26
CA SER A 604 20.56 33.44 -30.31
C SER A 604 20.76 34.19 -31.63
N ALA A 605 20.39 33.59 -32.77
CA ALA A 605 20.46 34.26 -34.07
C ALA A 605 19.52 35.47 -34.14
N ILE A 606 18.29 35.34 -33.63
CA ILE A 606 17.32 36.44 -33.54
C ILE A 606 17.81 37.53 -32.58
N ALA A 607 18.44 37.17 -31.46
CA ALA A 607 19.05 38.13 -30.53
C ALA A 607 20.17 38.94 -31.20
N SER A 608 21.13 38.27 -31.87
CA SER A 608 22.22 38.95 -32.60
C SER A 608 21.70 39.84 -33.75
N LEU A 609 20.63 39.43 -34.44
CA LEU A 609 20.01 40.26 -35.47
C LEU A 609 19.31 41.50 -34.89
N LYS A 610 18.67 41.40 -33.72
CA LYS A 610 18.10 42.56 -33.00
C LYS A 610 19.19 43.53 -32.52
N GLU A 611 20.26 43.01 -31.94
CA GLU A 611 21.40 43.81 -31.50
C GLU A 611 22.06 44.56 -32.66
N LYS A 612 22.28 43.90 -33.80
CA LYS A 612 22.76 44.52 -35.05
C LYS A 612 21.80 45.60 -35.55
N TYR A 613 20.50 45.35 -35.52
CA TYR A 613 19.50 46.34 -35.93
C TYR A 613 19.48 47.57 -35.00
N ASP A 614 19.50 47.38 -33.67
CA ASP A 614 19.47 48.50 -32.72
C ASP A 614 20.79 49.28 -32.69
N THR A 615 21.94 48.64 -32.92
CA THR A 615 23.24 49.32 -33.10
C THR A 615 23.31 50.09 -34.42
N GLU A 616 22.88 49.50 -35.55
CA GLU A 616 22.78 50.21 -36.84
C GLU A 616 21.82 51.40 -36.76
N LYS A 617 20.68 51.23 -36.09
CA LYS A 617 19.69 52.28 -35.81
C LYS A 617 20.26 53.39 -34.92
N ALA A 618 21.09 53.07 -33.92
CA ALA A 618 21.79 54.06 -33.10
C ALA A 618 22.82 54.86 -33.94
N ILE A 619 23.67 54.17 -34.71
CA ILE A 619 24.65 54.78 -35.62
C ILE A 619 23.95 55.68 -36.65
N SER A 620 22.84 55.24 -37.23
CA SER A 620 22.00 56.04 -38.13
C SER A 620 21.46 57.31 -37.43
N HIS A 621 21.01 57.19 -36.18
CA HIS A 621 20.56 58.34 -35.39
C HIS A 621 21.69 59.33 -35.08
N GLU A 622 22.90 58.84 -34.79
CA GLU A 622 24.09 59.69 -34.64
C GLU A 622 24.47 60.40 -35.92
N ILE A 623 24.50 59.70 -37.06
CA ILE A 623 24.80 60.27 -38.38
C ILE A 623 23.78 61.37 -38.72
N ILE A 624 22.48 61.11 -38.54
CA ILE A 624 21.42 62.10 -38.75
C ILE A 624 21.63 63.33 -37.85
N ASN A 625 21.99 63.12 -36.57
CA ASN A 625 22.22 64.23 -35.65
C ASN A 625 23.55 64.98 -35.90
N ARG A 626 24.57 64.32 -36.46
CA ARG A 626 25.83 64.93 -36.92
C ARG A 626 25.57 65.80 -38.14
N LEU A 627 24.90 65.28 -39.16
CA LEU A 627 24.48 66.02 -40.35
C LEU A 627 23.58 67.22 -40.01
N ARG A 628 22.68 67.09 -39.03
CA ARG A 628 21.87 68.22 -38.52
C ARG A 628 22.72 69.32 -37.87
N LYS A 629 23.78 68.97 -37.14
CA LYS A 629 24.73 69.94 -36.55
C LYS A 629 25.57 70.62 -37.63
N GLU A 630 26.12 69.85 -38.56
CA GLU A 630 26.91 70.37 -39.69
C GLU A 630 26.06 71.32 -40.57
N LEU A 631 24.81 70.95 -40.89
CA LEU A 631 23.86 71.80 -41.62
C LEU A 631 23.51 73.09 -40.86
N LYS A 632 23.44 73.06 -39.52
CA LYS A 632 23.27 74.28 -38.70
C LYS A 632 24.50 75.19 -38.79
N ILE A 633 25.71 74.64 -38.64
CA ILE A 633 26.97 75.40 -38.74
C ILE A 633 27.10 76.03 -40.13
N LEU A 634 26.89 75.26 -41.21
CA LEU A 634 26.94 75.77 -42.58
C LEU A 634 25.91 76.89 -42.86
N LYS A 635 24.76 76.88 -42.19
CA LYS A 635 23.78 78.00 -42.25
C LYS A 635 24.26 79.24 -41.49
N GLU A 636 24.92 79.06 -40.34
CA GLU A 636 25.50 80.15 -39.54
C GLU A 636 26.71 80.78 -40.24
N GLU A 637 27.55 79.97 -40.87
CA GLU A 637 28.63 80.42 -41.77
C GLU A 637 28.07 81.15 -42.99
N ALA A 638 27.08 80.60 -43.69
CA ALA A 638 26.46 81.25 -44.85
C ALA A 638 25.81 82.60 -44.49
N ALA A 639 25.17 82.71 -43.33
CA ALA A 639 24.65 83.97 -42.82
C ALA A 639 25.77 84.98 -42.50
N THR A 640 26.87 84.51 -41.89
CA THR A 640 28.08 85.32 -41.64
C THR A 640 28.70 85.83 -42.94
N PHE A 641 28.85 84.97 -43.96
CA PHE A 641 29.34 85.38 -45.28
C PHE A 641 28.39 86.35 -46.00
N ALA A 642 27.08 86.21 -45.84
CA ALA A 642 26.11 87.19 -46.36
C ALA A 642 26.24 88.54 -45.66
N SER A 643 26.41 88.55 -44.33
CA SER A 643 26.67 89.76 -43.53
C SER A 643 27.97 90.46 -43.94
N HIS A 644 29.08 89.71 -44.07
CA HIS A 644 30.34 90.26 -44.55
C HIS A 644 30.23 90.80 -45.99
N ARG A 645 29.54 90.12 -46.90
CA ARG A 645 29.29 90.64 -48.27
C ARG A 645 28.49 91.94 -48.26
N ALA A 646 27.47 92.05 -47.41
CA ALA A 646 26.70 93.29 -47.25
C ALA A 646 27.56 94.43 -46.68
N MET A 647 28.39 94.15 -45.67
CA MET A 647 29.33 95.11 -45.08
C MET A 647 30.36 95.60 -46.12
N PHE A 648 30.97 94.70 -46.89
CA PHE A 648 31.90 95.06 -47.96
C PHE A 648 31.21 95.84 -49.09
N HIS A 649 29.95 95.53 -49.44
CA HIS A 649 29.19 96.32 -50.40
C HIS A 649 28.93 97.74 -49.86
N SER A 650 28.56 97.87 -48.58
CA SER A 650 28.34 99.17 -47.94
C SER A 650 29.60 100.02 -47.97
N LYS A 651 30.77 99.48 -47.58
CA LYS A 651 32.02 100.25 -47.61
C LYS A 651 32.52 100.53 -49.04
N ASN A 652 32.15 99.72 -50.03
CA ASN A 652 32.42 100.03 -51.44
C ASN A 652 31.56 101.20 -51.97
N GLU A 653 30.28 101.32 -51.59
CA GLU A 653 29.48 102.51 -51.94
C GLU A 653 30.00 103.76 -51.22
N GLU A 654 30.33 103.66 -49.94
CA GLU A 654 30.94 104.75 -49.15
C GLU A 654 32.24 105.23 -49.80
N LEU A 655 33.16 104.31 -50.17
CA LEU A 655 34.41 104.65 -50.88
C LEU A 655 34.18 105.24 -52.28
N LYS A 656 33.13 104.82 -53.01
CA LYS A 656 32.75 105.47 -54.28
C LYS A 656 32.26 106.90 -54.07
N GLU A 657 31.50 107.14 -53.00
CA GLU A 657 30.96 108.46 -52.65
C GLU A 657 32.06 109.42 -52.15
N GLU A 658 32.98 108.93 -51.30
CA GLU A 658 34.24 109.60 -50.92
C GLU A 658 35.04 109.99 -52.17
N LEU A 659 35.27 109.05 -53.09
CA LEU A 659 36.08 109.25 -54.30
C LEU A 659 35.40 110.20 -55.30
N LYS A 660 34.06 110.18 -55.39
CA LYS A 660 33.25 111.15 -56.14
C LYS A 660 33.38 112.56 -55.55
N SER A 661 33.33 112.70 -54.23
CA SER A 661 33.56 113.98 -53.53
C SER A 661 34.99 114.50 -53.76
N ALA A 662 36.01 113.64 -53.64
CA ALA A 662 37.40 114.00 -53.90
C ALA A 662 37.65 114.44 -55.35
N ARG A 663 37.04 113.77 -56.33
CA ARG A 663 37.10 114.18 -57.75
C ARG A 663 36.43 115.53 -58.00
N GLU A 664 35.32 115.83 -57.34
CA GLU A 664 34.65 117.12 -57.47
C GLU A 664 35.50 118.25 -56.83
N MET A 665 36.10 118.02 -55.67
CA MET A 665 37.09 118.95 -55.09
C MET A 665 38.29 119.16 -56.02
N GLN A 666 38.81 118.11 -56.68
CA GLN A 666 39.85 118.27 -57.71
C GLN A 666 39.35 119.13 -58.89
N ARG A 667 38.12 118.89 -59.40
CA ARG A 667 37.55 119.66 -60.51
C ARG A 667 37.46 121.15 -60.18
N MET A 668 36.98 121.48 -58.98
CA MET A 668 36.89 122.85 -58.48
C MET A 668 38.29 123.49 -58.36
N ALA A 669 39.26 122.79 -57.75
CA ALA A 669 40.64 123.29 -57.64
C ALA A 669 41.34 123.46 -59.01
N GLU A 670 41.01 122.64 -60.01
CA GLU A 670 41.46 122.85 -61.38
C GLU A 670 40.80 124.06 -62.06
N GLU A 671 39.54 124.35 -61.77
CA GLU A 671 38.81 125.52 -62.27
C GLU A 671 39.32 126.82 -61.63
N GLU A 672 39.62 126.80 -60.32
CA GLU A 672 40.37 127.86 -59.64
C GLU A 672 41.76 128.04 -60.27
N LYS A 673 42.53 126.97 -60.48
CA LYS A 673 43.85 127.04 -61.13
C LYS A 673 43.78 127.59 -62.56
N LYS A 674 42.75 127.23 -63.35
CA LYS A 674 42.49 127.79 -64.69
C LYS A 674 42.20 129.29 -64.59
N THR A 675 41.40 129.70 -63.61
CA THR A 675 41.04 131.11 -63.33
C THR A 675 42.25 131.94 -62.91
N VAL A 676 43.03 131.48 -61.93
CA VAL A 676 44.29 132.11 -61.50
C VAL A 676 45.29 132.19 -62.65
N SER A 677 45.38 131.15 -63.49
CA SER A 677 46.25 131.16 -64.68
C SER A 677 45.79 132.17 -65.75
N ALA A 678 44.48 132.40 -65.90
CA ALA A 678 43.94 133.43 -66.77
C ALA A 678 44.20 134.84 -66.23
N LEU A 679 43.96 135.08 -64.93
CA LEU A 679 44.30 136.33 -64.24
C LEU A 679 45.80 136.65 -64.33
N LEU A 680 46.66 135.66 -64.14
CA LEU A 680 48.12 135.81 -64.29
C LEU A 680 48.51 136.20 -65.73
N ARG A 681 47.87 135.60 -66.75
CA ARG A 681 48.07 136.01 -68.15
C ARG A 681 47.63 137.45 -68.39
N MET A 682 46.46 137.85 -67.89
CA MET A 682 45.99 139.24 -68.00
C MET A 682 46.95 140.23 -67.31
N ALA A 683 47.43 139.91 -66.11
CA ALA A 683 48.39 140.74 -65.38
C ALA A 683 49.74 140.85 -66.12
N ILE A 684 50.20 139.77 -66.77
CA ILE A 684 51.40 139.80 -67.63
C ILE A 684 51.17 140.70 -68.84
N THR A 685 50.03 140.60 -69.53
CA THR A 685 49.71 141.48 -70.68
C THR A 685 49.62 142.94 -70.26
N GLN A 686 48.92 143.25 -69.18
CA GLN A 686 48.83 144.62 -68.63
C GLN A 686 50.22 145.17 -68.24
N LYS A 687 51.08 144.33 -67.64
CA LYS A 687 52.47 144.69 -67.31
C LYS A 687 53.33 144.92 -68.56
N LEU A 688 53.12 144.15 -69.63
CA LEU A 688 53.80 144.34 -70.92
C LEU A 688 53.35 145.63 -71.60
N GLU A 689 52.04 145.92 -71.65
CA GLU A 689 51.55 147.21 -72.16
C GLU A 689 52.08 148.40 -71.33
N ALA A 690 52.08 148.28 -70.00
CA ALA A 690 52.63 149.32 -69.12
C ALA A 690 54.13 149.53 -69.37
N LYS A 691 54.88 148.45 -69.66
CA LYS A 691 56.29 148.54 -70.03
C LYS A 691 56.49 149.18 -71.40
N GLN A 692 55.67 148.85 -72.41
CA GLN A 692 55.71 149.50 -73.73
C GLN A 692 55.34 151.00 -73.65
N ARG A 693 54.38 151.37 -72.80
CA ARG A 693 54.04 152.78 -72.52
C ARG A 693 55.20 153.54 -71.86
N LEU A 694 55.93 152.89 -70.94
CA LEU A 694 57.16 153.44 -70.36
C LEU A 694 58.28 153.58 -71.41
N GLU A 695 58.56 152.51 -72.15
CA GLU A 695 59.61 152.45 -73.19
C GLU A 695 59.41 153.53 -74.26
N ASN A 696 58.17 153.78 -74.70
CA ASN A 696 57.86 154.89 -75.60
C ASN A 696 58.13 156.27 -74.97
N MET A 697 57.76 156.49 -73.69
CA MET A 697 58.05 157.75 -72.99
C MET A 697 59.55 157.95 -72.70
N GLU A 698 60.31 156.86 -72.54
CA GLU A 698 61.76 156.91 -72.42
C GLU A 698 62.40 157.28 -73.77
N ILE A 699 61.97 156.68 -74.87
CA ILE A 699 62.40 157.03 -76.25
C ILE A 699 62.10 158.51 -76.58
N ASP A 700 60.93 159.03 -76.20
CA ASP A 700 60.60 160.44 -76.44
C ASP A 700 61.40 161.41 -75.56
N ARG A 701 61.81 160.99 -74.35
CA ARG A 701 62.76 161.74 -73.53
C ARG A 701 64.16 161.72 -74.11
N GLU A 702 64.67 160.54 -74.51
CA GLU A 702 66.01 160.38 -75.09
C GLU A 702 66.21 161.22 -76.38
N ARG A 703 65.15 161.40 -77.17
CA ARG A 703 65.15 162.29 -78.35
C ARG A 703 65.32 163.77 -78.01
N GLN A 704 64.97 164.20 -76.79
CA GLN A 704 65.06 165.60 -76.35
C GLN A 704 66.22 165.85 -75.39
N SER A 705 66.62 164.88 -74.56
CA SER A 705 67.86 164.89 -73.75
C SER A 705 69.10 164.58 -74.60
N PHE A 706 69.25 165.39 -75.63
CA PHE A 706 70.39 165.60 -76.53
C PHE A 706 71.74 165.37 -75.81
N LYS A 707 72.60 164.51 -76.38
CA LYS A 707 74.00 164.20 -76.00
C LYS A 707 74.20 163.46 -74.65
N ARG A 708 75.06 162.42 -74.68
CA ARG A 708 75.56 161.59 -73.54
C ARG A 708 74.47 160.64 -72.97
N GLU A 709 74.76 159.41 -72.52
CA GLU A 709 75.99 158.59 -72.58
C GLU A 709 75.63 157.07 -72.52
N ARG A 710 76.63 156.20 -72.73
CA ARG A 710 76.76 154.74 -72.44
C ARG A 710 75.62 154.07 -71.61
N GLY A 711 75.11 152.86 -71.89
CA GLY A 711 75.48 151.80 -72.85
C GLY A 711 75.86 150.46 -72.18
N ASN A 712 75.60 149.31 -72.84
CA ASN A 712 75.92 147.91 -72.40
C ASN A 712 75.13 147.39 -71.15
N LYS A 713 74.86 146.09 -70.93
CA LYS A 713 74.80 144.86 -71.77
C LYS A 713 74.22 143.68 -70.95
N SER A 714 73.64 142.66 -71.61
CA SER A 714 73.68 141.22 -71.20
C SER A 714 72.88 140.83 -69.90
N PHE A 715 72.60 139.56 -69.55
CA PHE A 715 72.74 138.23 -70.19
C PHE A 715 71.91 137.13 -69.46
N LYS A 716 71.63 136.00 -70.15
CA LYS A 716 71.27 134.64 -69.59
C LYS A 716 69.92 134.54 -68.81
N SER A 717 69.21 133.39 -68.68
CA SER A 717 69.53 131.94 -68.61
C SER A 717 70.14 131.54 -67.24
N PRO A 718 70.03 130.30 -66.68
CA PRO A 718 69.56 129.01 -67.23
C PRO A 718 68.50 128.27 -66.33
N ASN A 719 67.83 127.15 -66.70
CA ASN A 719 68.14 125.69 -66.58
C ASN A 719 68.19 125.06 -65.15
N THR A 720 68.01 123.71 -65.08
CA THR A 720 68.15 122.78 -63.93
C THR A 720 67.07 122.86 -62.83
N GLY A 721 66.79 121.84 -62.00
CA GLY A 721 67.25 120.44 -61.85
C GLY A 721 66.19 119.65 -61.03
N ALA A 722 66.02 118.31 -61.09
CA ALA A 722 66.91 117.19 -60.72
C ALA A 722 66.82 116.77 -59.22
N GLN A 723 66.68 115.45 -58.96
CA GLN A 723 66.79 114.75 -57.65
C GLN A 723 65.67 115.09 -56.61
N GLU A 724 65.40 114.35 -55.52
CA GLU A 724 66.14 113.27 -54.82
C GLU A 724 65.22 112.32 -54.00
N ASN A 725 65.77 111.24 -53.42
CA ASN A 725 65.05 110.25 -52.58
C ASN A 725 64.90 110.68 -51.10
N LYS A 726 63.79 110.28 -50.46
CA LYS A 726 63.68 109.76 -49.06
C LYS A 726 62.23 109.28 -48.79
N GLU A 727 61.87 108.36 -47.89
CA GLU A 727 62.41 107.14 -47.23
C GLU A 727 61.47 106.89 -46.00
N VAL A 728 61.41 105.66 -45.44
CA VAL A 728 60.72 105.25 -44.17
C VAL A 728 59.17 105.40 -44.17
N LYS A 729 58.28 104.52 -43.64
CA LYS A 729 58.30 103.68 -42.41
C LYS A 729 56.99 102.84 -42.28
N THR A 730 57.09 101.52 -42.05
CA THR A 730 56.07 100.61 -41.44
C THR A 730 54.68 100.46 -42.11
N VAL A 731 53.90 99.37 -41.99
CA VAL A 731 53.85 98.25 -41.01
C VAL A 731 53.95 96.88 -41.71
N ARG A 732 54.37 95.85 -40.96
CA ARG A 732 54.62 94.47 -41.41
C ARG A 732 53.62 93.50 -40.74
N TYR A 733 52.85 92.74 -41.52
CA TYR A 733 52.06 91.62 -40.99
C TYR A 733 52.85 90.30 -41.15
N PRO A 734 53.18 89.58 -40.06
CA PRO A 734 53.84 88.28 -40.14
C PRO A 734 52.84 87.14 -40.35
N THR A 735 53.20 86.18 -41.20
CA THR A 735 52.46 84.93 -41.39
C THR A 735 52.76 83.95 -40.25
N SER A 736 51.78 83.64 -39.40
CA SER A 736 51.93 82.69 -38.29
C SER A 736 51.47 81.28 -38.65
N ASN A 737 52.39 80.30 -38.60
CA ASN A 737 52.07 78.88 -38.69
C ASN A 737 51.46 78.34 -37.38
N ASN A 738 50.51 77.41 -37.50
CA ASN A 738 50.32 76.24 -36.64
C ASN A 738 49.28 75.33 -37.34
N SER A 739 49.66 74.18 -37.91
CA SER A 739 50.04 72.90 -37.28
C SER A 739 48.84 72.01 -36.91
N THR A 740 48.49 71.11 -37.85
CA THR A 740 48.33 69.63 -37.72
C THR A 740 48.05 68.97 -36.35
N PRO A 741 47.44 67.75 -36.29
CA PRO A 741 46.73 66.99 -37.35
C PRO A 741 45.37 66.39 -36.91
N ARG A 742 44.67 65.72 -37.83
CA ARG A 742 43.43 64.95 -37.54
C ARG A 742 43.75 63.48 -37.29
N SER A 743 43.72 63.05 -36.02
CA SER A 743 43.68 61.63 -35.65
C SER A 743 42.24 61.10 -35.67
N GLY A 744 42.07 59.78 -35.70
CA GLY A 744 40.76 59.12 -35.67
C GLY A 744 40.27 58.81 -34.25
N LYS A 745 38.96 59.00 -34.05
CA LYS A 745 38.06 58.21 -33.21
C LYS A 745 36.64 58.38 -33.75
#